data_AF-A0A2R6XM92-F1
#
_entry.id   AF-A0A2R6XM92-F1
#
_cell.length_a   1.000
_cell.length_b   1.000
_cell.length_c   1.000
_cell.angle_alpha   90.00
_cell.angle_beta   90.00
_cell.angle_gamma   90.00
#
_symmetry.space_group_name_H-M   'P 1'
#
loop_
_entity.id
_entity.type
_entity.pdbx_description
1 polymer ?
#
loop_
_entity_poly.entity_id
_entity_poly.type
_entity_poly.pdbx_seq_one_letter_code
_entity_poly.pdbx_strand_id
1 'polypeptide(L)'
;MRIRIKSSSTESKPSKNKTGKGGSTHLSIDEFEAAEAHDFPPTFFEQATSSQKLEWLRSQIIGSQIEFLTPFGKRPILYADHTASGRSLLFIEKYILQHLLPIYGNTHTDDSFVGQRTTQLVEEASAYVKRCLGGVESDALFFCGTGCTAAIKKLQEIMGIAISPPLRKQTLATIEEKKRWVVFVGPYEHHSNLLSWRQSLAEVVEIPLNKDGFIDMDDLRAALQNPVYEGRPKLGSFSACSNVTGIVTHTRTISKLLHAHGCFACFDFAASGPYVEIDMRSGEEDGYDAIFLSPHKFMGGPGTSGLLLMTKRLYLLGTGPPSTCGGGVVDFVNLDERETIYYNNIEKREDAGTPGTVQKVRTALTFWVKEVMGTDFISSRETLLIDTAMSRLRDNPNIKIYGATTVKRIAILSFSVYSTTLDPAEDLYFGLKGGRGAGSPTLAAEDRTSPLRLFMKAGRRNPFISSSKTHGSGSHPMKEFLSPRKERAALRGKPLHGRFVTKLMNDLFGIQGRGGCSCAAPYAHSLLGIDDELSLSIRDAMMKGWGGVKPGWARVSFAYYSTTEEFEFLVAAIEFIAQYGQRFLQVYDFDWQTGDWTFREEYRKLIHDTERIVLGRVKQHWWSGTDAPPSSFARGPHSTQAAMTGKLNPSLLSYLQLAESIAESLPGQPPIRQIPEGLDPNLLTFRV
;
A
#
# COMPACT_ATOMS: atom_id res chain seq x y z
N MET A 1 -35.08 19.28 -44.90
CA MET A 1 -35.11 20.71 -45.25
C MET A 1 -34.18 21.44 -44.28
N ARG A 2 -32.98 21.88 -44.70
CA ARG A 2 -32.00 22.55 -43.83
C ARG A 2 -31.87 24.01 -44.28
N ILE A 3 -32.14 24.96 -43.38
CA ILE A 3 -31.91 26.39 -43.63
C ILE A 3 -30.51 26.76 -43.14
N ARG A 4 -29.84 27.58 -43.93
CA ARG A 4 -28.41 27.92 -43.83
C ARG A 4 -28.33 29.40 -43.41
N ILE A 5 -27.68 29.70 -42.30
CA ILE A 5 -27.33 31.08 -41.94
C ILE A 5 -25.82 31.24 -42.12
N LYS A 6 -25.42 32.26 -42.87
CA LYS A 6 -24.02 32.65 -43.06
C LYS A 6 -23.65 33.71 -42.02
N SER A 7 -22.44 33.63 -41.48
CA SER A 7 -21.67 34.82 -41.08
C SER A 7 -20.31 34.76 -41.79
N SER A 8 -19.68 35.92 -41.97
CA SER A 8 -18.68 36.16 -43.02
C SER A 8 -17.23 36.04 -42.55
N SER A 9 -16.44 35.23 -43.25
CA SER A 9 -14.97 35.23 -43.17
C SER A 9 -14.37 36.14 -44.24
N THR A 10 -13.63 37.16 -43.83
CA THR A 10 -12.69 37.88 -44.71
C THR A 10 -11.37 37.12 -44.77
N GLU A 11 -11.08 36.48 -45.91
CA GLU A 11 -9.81 35.80 -46.14
C GLU A 11 -8.65 36.79 -46.31
N SER A 12 -7.58 36.63 -45.53
CA SER A 12 -6.23 37.05 -45.92
C SER A 12 -5.36 35.81 -46.11
N LYS A 13 -4.80 35.64 -47.32
CA LYS A 13 -3.97 34.47 -47.67
C LYS A 13 -2.56 34.63 -47.10
N PRO A 14 -1.99 33.64 -46.39
CA PRO A 14 -0.56 33.57 -46.19
C PRO A 14 0.12 33.05 -47.48
N SER A 15 1.27 33.62 -47.82
CA SER A 15 2.06 33.18 -48.97
C SER A 15 2.79 31.86 -48.68
N LYS A 16 2.97 31.03 -49.71
CA LYS A 16 3.87 29.88 -49.63
C LYS A 16 5.30 30.38 -49.65
N ASN A 17 6.11 29.96 -48.69
CA ASN A 17 7.55 29.82 -48.89
C ASN A 17 8.04 28.49 -48.31
N LYS A 18 8.64 27.67 -49.17
CA LYS A 18 9.38 26.46 -48.78
C LYS A 18 10.86 26.80 -48.75
N THR A 19 11.50 26.62 -47.59
CA THR A 19 12.90 26.19 -47.51
C THR A 19 13.02 25.28 -46.30
N GLY A 20 13.58 24.08 -46.50
CA GLY A 20 13.70 23.08 -45.44
C GLY A 20 15.06 23.10 -44.77
N LYS A 21 15.11 22.61 -43.53
CA LYS A 21 16.24 21.90 -42.91
C LYS A 21 15.67 21.02 -41.80
N GLY A 22 16.22 19.81 -41.65
CA GLY A 22 15.76 18.88 -40.62
C GLY A 22 16.06 19.42 -39.23
N GLY A 23 15.04 19.50 -38.38
CA GLY A 23 15.16 19.78 -36.96
C GLY A 23 14.31 18.77 -36.19
N SER A 24 14.85 18.23 -35.11
CA SER A 24 14.04 17.51 -34.12
C SER A 24 13.07 18.52 -33.52
N THR A 25 11.78 18.37 -33.80
CA THR A 25 10.72 19.20 -33.19
C THR A 25 10.48 18.74 -31.76
N HIS A 26 11.39 19.12 -30.86
CA HIS A 26 11.08 19.24 -29.44
C HIS A 26 10.07 20.37 -29.30
N LEU A 27 8.78 20.04 -29.34
CA LEU A 27 7.73 20.91 -28.82
C LEU A 27 8.04 21.21 -27.36
N SER A 28 8.06 22.49 -27.01
CA SER A 28 8.28 22.95 -25.65
C SER A 28 7.10 22.60 -24.75
N ILE A 29 7.34 22.47 -23.45
CA ILE A 29 6.28 22.16 -22.47
C ILE A 29 5.17 23.24 -22.50
N ASP A 30 5.54 24.49 -22.75
CA ASP A 30 4.61 25.62 -22.85
C ASP A 30 3.71 25.54 -24.10
N GLU A 31 4.20 24.98 -25.22
CA GLU A 31 3.39 24.73 -26.42
C GLU A 31 2.36 23.61 -26.22
N PHE A 32 2.63 22.63 -25.33
CA PHE A 32 1.64 21.63 -24.94
C PHE A 32 0.55 22.19 -24.01
N GLU A 33 0.88 23.11 -23.10
CA GLU A 33 -0.14 23.74 -22.22
C GLU A 33 -0.99 24.79 -22.95
N ALA A 34 -0.55 25.32 -24.10
CA ALA A 34 -1.27 26.33 -24.88
C ALA A 34 -2.40 25.79 -25.80
N ALA A 35 -2.53 24.47 -25.94
CA ALA A 35 -3.50 23.85 -26.85
C ALA A 35 -4.89 23.65 -26.21
N GLU A 36 -5.84 24.50 -26.59
CA GLU A 36 -7.31 24.38 -26.43
C GLU A 36 -7.81 23.76 -25.11
N ALA A 37 -7.61 24.48 -24.00
CA ALA A 37 -8.10 24.12 -22.66
C ALA A 37 -9.63 24.25 -22.45
N HIS A 38 -10.44 24.04 -23.50
CA HIS A 38 -11.90 24.12 -23.47
C HIS A 38 -12.59 22.74 -23.47
N ASP A 39 -11.94 21.70 -23.98
CA ASP A 39 -12.48 20.34 -24.03
C ASP A 39 -12.15 19.54 -22.76
N PHE A 40 -13.08 18.66 -22.36
CA PHE A 40 -12.90 17.74 -21.24
C PHE A 40 -13.04 16.28 -21.71
N PRO A 41 -12.02 15.43 -21.50
CA PRO A 41 -10.68 15.75 -20.99
C PRO A 41 -9.80 16.45 -22.06
N PRO A 42 -8.64 17.00 -21.67
CA PRO A 42 -7.68 17.58 -22.62
C PRO A 42 -7.09 16.55 -23.61
N THR A 43 -6.89 16.93 -24.86
CA THR A 43 -6.52 16.02 -25.97
C THR A 43 -5.07 16.18 -26.50
N PHE A 44 -4.28 17.11 -25.96
CA PHE A 44 -2.97 17.53 -26.49
C PHE A 44 -1.84 16.46 -26.52
N PHE A 45 -2.12 15.21 -26.14
CA PHE A 45 -1.14 14.11 -26.07
C PHE A 45 -1.25 13.07 -27.20
N GLU A 46 -2.16 13.24 -28.17
CA GLU A 46 -2.41 12.25 -29.24
C GLU A 46 -1.17 11.86 -30.06
N GLN A 47 -0.22 12.79 -30.25
CA GLN A 47 1.00 12.56 -31.05
C GLN A 47 2.28 12.41 -30.20
N ALA A 48 2.18 12.43 -28.86
CA ALA A 48 3.33 12.41 -27.98
C ALA A 48 3.86 10.99 -27.71
N THR A 49 5.17 10.82 -27.79
CA THR A 49 5.85 9.56 -27.43
C THR A 49 5.74 9.27 -25.92
N SER A 50 5.85 8.00 -25.53
CA SER A 50 5.86 7.61 -24.10
C SER A 50 6.95 8.32 -23.29
N SER A 51 8.10 8.64 -23.90
CA SER A 51 9.19 9.39 -23.27
C SER A 51 8.79 10.84 -22.97
N GLN A 52 8.18 11.54 -23.93
CA GLN A 52 7.69 12.92 -23.75
C GLN A 52 6.58 12.98 -22.68
N LYS A 53 5.65 12.01 -22.71
CA LYS A 53 4.60 11.88 -21.68
C LYS A 53 5.19 11.66 -20.28
N LEU A 54 6.25 10.86 -20.17
CA LEU A 54 6.96 10.60 -18.91
C LEU A 54 7.70 11.83 -18.37
N GLU A 55 8.37 12.57 -19.26
CA GLU A 55 9.08 13.80 -18.94
C GLU A 55 8.12 14.89 -18.48
N TRP A 56 7.00 15.08 -19.17
CA TRP A 56 5.90 15.94 -18.72
C TRP A 56 5.36 15.49 -17.36
N LEU A 57 5.05 14.21 -17.16
CA LEU A 57 4.49 13.75 -15.89
C LEU A 57 5.43 14.09 -14.72
N ARG A 58 6.75 13.94 -14.91
CA ARG A 58 7.78 14.31 -13.92
C ARG A 58 7.81 15.82 -13.65
N SER A 59 7.77 16.66 -14.69
CA SER A 59 7.81 18.13 -14.54
C SER A 59 6.58 18.67 -13.80
N GLN A 60 5.43 17.97 -13.90
CA GLN A 60 4.20 18.34 -13.21
C GLN A 60 4.17 17.94 -11.72
N ILE A 61 5.10 17.12 -11.21
CA ILE A 61 5.08 16.66 -9.80
C ILE A 61 5.36 17.83 -8.85
N ILE A 62 4.35 18.23 -8.08
CA ILE A 62 4.50 19.30 -7.09
C ILE A 62 5.49 18.86 -6.00
N GLY A 63 6.52 19.68 -5.77
CA GLY A 63 7.51 19.48 -4.74
C GLY A 63 8.59 18.43 -5.04
N SER A 64 8.80 18.08 -6.32
CA SER A 64 9.86 17.15 -6.77
C SER A 64 11.29 17.58 -6.42
N GLN A 65 11.54 18.89 -6.27
CA GLN A 65 12.86 19.46 -5.94
C GLN A 65 12.95 19.99 -4.49
N ILE A 66 12.02 19.61 -3.60
CA ILE A 66 12.07 20.06 -2.20
C ILE A 66 13.11 19.27 -1.42
N GLU A 67 13.97 19.99 -0.70
CA GLU A 67 14.85 19.45 0.33
C GLU A 67 14.28 19.68 1.73
N PHE A 68 14.71 18.86 2.69
CA PHE A 68 14.46 19.09 4.11
C PHE A 68 15.72 18.82 4.94
N LEU A 69 15.74 19.33 6.17
CA LEU A 69 16.83 19.11 7.12
C LEU A 69 16.64 17.79 7.87
N THR A 70 17.71 17.00 7.93
CA THR A 70 17.84 15.78 8.73
C THR A 70 18.97 15.97 9.75
N PRO A 71 19.14 15.04 10.72
CA PRO A 71 20.35 15.01 11.55
C PRO A 71 21.67 14.86 10.78
N PHE A 72 21.62 14.49 9.50
CA PHE A 72 22.76 14.25 8.62
C PHE A 72 22.93 15.34 7.54
N GLY A 73 22.31 16.51 7.74
CA GLY A 73 22.32 17.62 6.79
C GLY A 73 21.06 17.66 5.91
N LYS A 74 21.13 18.39 4.79
CA LYS A 74 20.00 18.49 3.85
C LYS A 74 19.84 17.21 3.03
N ARG A 75 18.59 16.79 2.77
CA ARG A 75 18.25 15.68 1.88
C ARG A 75 17.07 16.02 0.96
N PRO A 76 17.04 15.51 -0.29
CA PRO A 76 15.89 15.65 -1.17
C PRO A 76 14.72 14.79 -0.68
N ILE A 77 13.48 15.17 -0.96
CA ILE A 77 12.31 14.31 -0.69
C ILE A 77 12.14 13.29 -1.82
N LEU A 78 12.83 12.15 -1.74
CA LEU A 78 12.61 11.03 -2.66
C LEU A 78 11.41 10.20 -2.16
N TYR A 79 10.24 10.41 -2.74
CA TYR A 79 9.02 9.76 -2.27
C TYR A 79 8.89 8.33 -2.79
N ALA A 80 8.69 7.36 -1.89
CA ALA A 80 8.63 5.93 -2.22
C ALA A 80 7.44 5.19 -1.54
N ASP A 81 6.41 5.91 -1.08
CA ASP A 81 5.21 5.35 -0.42
C ASP A 81 3.93 5.52 -1.26
N HIS A 82 4.04 5.36 -2.58
CA HIS A 82 2.95 5.46 -3.55
C HIS A 82 1.76 4.52 -3.25
N THR A 83 2.03 3.36 -2.63
CA THR A 83 1.00 2.45 -2.13
C THR A 83 0.04 3.11 -1.12
N ALA A 84 0.49 4.15 -0.40
CA ALA A 84 -0.33 4.93 0.52
C ALA A 84 -1.04 6.09 -0.18
N SER A 85 -0.34 6.88 -1.00
CA SER A 85 -0.91 8.03 -1.74
C SER A 85 -0.08 8.38 -2.97
N GLY A 86 -0.73 8.88 -4.02
CA GLY A 86 -0.08 9.55 -5.14
C GLY A 86 0.39 10.97 -4.75
N ARG A 87 1.12 11.61 -5.65
CA ARG A 87 1.53 13.03 -5.53
C ARG A 87 0.56 13.92 -6.32
N SER A 88 0.37 15.16 -5.88
CA SER A 88 -0.35 16.18 -6.64
C SER A 88 0.41 16.61 -7.90
N LEU A 89 -0.33 17.03 -8.92
CA LEU A 89 0.21 17.46 -10.21
C LEU A 89 -0.19 18.91 -10.50
N LEU A 90 0.79 19.74 -10.86
CA LEU A 90 0.63 21.17 -11.12
C LEU A 90 -0.45 21.43 -12.19
N PHE A 91 -0.47 20.63 -13.26
CA PHE A 91 -1.51 20.66 -14.30
C PHE A 91 -2.94 20.56 -13.73
N ILE A 92 -3.19 19.64 -12.80
CA ILE A 92 -4.53 19.45 -12.21
C ILE A 92 -4.90 20.62 -11.30
N GLU A 93 -3.96 21.13 -10.51
CA GLU A 93 -4.20 22.32 -9.68
C GLU A 93 -4.48 23.56 -10.55
N LYS A 94 -3.67 23.79 -11.59
CA LYS A 94 -3.89 24.83 -12.61
C LYS A 94 -5.29 24.69 -13.22
N TYR A 95 -5.65 23.50 -13.71
CA TYR A 95 -6.95 23.26 -14.35
C TYR A 95 -8.12 23.61 -13.43
N ILE A 96 -8.06 23.18 -12.17
CA ILE A 96 -9.11 23.48 -11.19
C ILE A 96 -9.17 24.99 -10.91
N LEU A 97 -8.03 25.66 -10.72
CA LEU A 97 -7.94 27.10 -10.47
C LEU A 97 -8.39 27.96 -11.65
N GLN A 98 -8.16 27.51 -12.89
CA GLN A 98 -8.35 28.30 -14.11
C GLN A 98 -9.65 27.98 -14.87
N HIS A 99 -10.16 26.75 -14.79
CA HIS A 99 -11.32 26.30 -15.58
C HIS A 99 -12.52 25.85 -14.75
N LEU A 100 -12.35 25.42 -13.50
CA LEU A 100 -13.47 25.02 -12.64
C LEU A 100 -13.90 26.13 -11.69
N LEU A 101 -12.99 26.60 -10.83
CA LEU A 101 -13.34 27.55 -9.76
C LEU A 101 -13.88 28.91 -10.25
N PRO A 102 -13.41 29.51 -11.38
CA PRO A 102 -13.92 30.80 -11.85
C PRO A 102 -15.37 30.77 -12.35
N ILE A 103 -15.90 29.59 -12.68
CA ILE A 103 -17.26 29.37 -13.19
C ILE A 103 -18.12 28.53 -12.24
N TYR A 104 -17.67 28.34 -10.99
CA TYR A 104 -18.30 27.45 -10.04
C TYR A 104 -19.69 27.95 -9.61
N GLY A 105 -20.71 27.16 -9.92
CA GLY A 105 -22.05 27.24 -9.34
C GLY A 105 -22.36 25.99 -8.53
N ASN A 106 -23.35 26.04 -7.64
CA ASN A 106 -23.85 24.81 -7.02
C ASN A 106 -24.58 23.99 -8.09
N THR A 107 -24.34 22.68 -8.12
CA THR A 107 -25.01 21.77 -9.06
C THR A 107 -26.52 21.68 -8.75
N HIS A 108 -27.29 21.04 -9.63
CA HIS A 108 -28.75 20.94 -9.52
C HIS A 108 -29.48 22.29 -9.65
N THR A 109 -28.82 23.30 -10.23
CA THR A 109 -29.44 24.58 -10.63
C THR A 109 -29.04 24.92 -12.07
N ASP A 110 -29.97 24.76 -13.01
CA ASP A 110 -29.68 24.93 -14.45
C ASP A 110 -30.13 26.31 -14.99
N ASP A 111 -30.79 27.12 -14.16
CA ASP A 111 -31.28 28.47 -14.51
C ASP A 111 -30.15 29.51 -14.66
N SER A 112 -28.96 29.23 -14.13
CA SER A 112 -27.80 30.12 -14.16
C SER A 112 -26.65 29.52 -14.96
N PHE A 113 -25.91 30.38 -15.68
CA PHE A 113 -24.75 29.98 -16.49
C PHE A 113 -23.72 29.15 -15.69
N VAL A 114 -23.40 29.59 -14.46
CA VAL A 114 -22.42 28.91 -13.60
C VAL A 114 -22.94 27.57 -13.06
N GLY A 115 -24.22 27.50 -12.70
CA GLY A 115 -24.86 26.26 -12.24
C GLY A 115 -24.92 25.23 -13.37
N GLN A 116 -25.49 25.59 -14.51
CA GLN A 116 -25.57 24.74 -15.71
C GLN A 116 -24.18 24.23 -16.14
N ARG A 117 -23.18 25.13 -16.26
CA ARG A 117 -21.84 24.74 -16.72
C ARG A 117 -21.10 23.87 -15.70
N THR A 118 -21.34 24.07 -14.40
CA THR A 118 -20.76 23.20 -13.35
C THR A 118 -21.45 21.83 -13.33
N THR A 119 -22.78 21.77 -13.45
CA THR A 119 -23.53 20.51 -13.60
C THR A 119 -23.01 19.71 -14.80
N GLN A 120 -22.90 20.34 -15.98
CA GLN A 120 -22.39 19.69 -17.20
C GLN A 120 -20.99 19.09 -16.98
N LEU A 121 -20.04 19.88 -16.45
CA LEU A 121 -18.66 19.42 -16.23
C LEU A 121 -18.59 18.27 -15.21
N VAL A 122 -19.48 18.23 -14.22
CA VAL A 122 -19.61 17.11 -13.28
C VAL A 122 -20.19 15.86 -13.93
N GLU A 123 -21.19 15.99 -14.81
CA GLU A 123 -21.75 14.87 -15.56
C GLU A 123 -20.72 14.30 -16.56
N GLU A 124 -20.00 15.15 -17.29
CA GLU A 124 -18.87 14.78 -18.18
C GLU A 124 -17.75 14.06 -17.41
N ALA A 125 -17.32 14.60 -16.27
CA ALA A 125 -16.33 13.97 -15.40
C ALA A 125 -16.79 12.60 -14.86
N SER A 126 -18.07 12.48 -14.48
CA SER A 126 -18.64 11.22 -13.96
C SER A 126 -18.73 10.16 -15.05
N ALA A 127 -19.22 10.53 -16.25
CA ALA A 127 -19.27 9.64 -17.41
C ALA A 127 -17.86 9.19 -17.85
N TYR A 128 -16.88 10.10 -17.83
CA TYR A 128 -15.49 9.80 -18.13
C TYR A 128 -14.91 8.75 -17.16
N VAL A 129 -15.06 8.94 -15.84
CA VAL A 129 -14.60 7.96 -14.83
C VAL A 129 -15.31 6.62 -14.99
N LYS A 130 -16.62 6.61 -15.24
CA LYS A 130 -17.40 5.38 -15.44
C LYS A 130 -16.89 4.59 -16.64
N ARG A 131 -16.61 5.26 -17.76
CA ARG A 131 -16.03 4.64 -18.97
C ARG A 131 -14.63 4.06 -18.71
N CYS A 132 -13.76 4.79 -17.99
CA CYS A 132 -12.41 4.32 -17.65
C CYS A 132 -12.37 3.12 -16.68
N LEU A 133 -13.52 2.70 -16.17
CA LEU A 133 -13.72 1.53 -15.32
C LEU A 133 -14.48 0.40 -16.05
N GLY A 134 -14.79 0.56 -17.34
CA GLY A 134 -15.63 -0.38 -18.11
C GLY A 134 -17.10 -0.42 -17.70
N GLY A 135 -17.58 0.61 -16.97
CA GLY A 135 -18.96 0.66 -16.47
C GLY A 135 -19.97 0.95 -17.57
N VAL A 136 -21.07 0.21 -17.57
CA VAL A 136 -22.16 0.30 -18.56
C VAL A 136 -23.45 0.88 -17.94
N GLU A 137 -24.53 0.98 -18.73
CA GLU A 137 -25.80 1.54 -18.27
C GLU A 137 -26.45 0.72 -17.13
N SER A 138 -26.22 -0.59 -17.08
CA SER A 138 -26.68 -1.46 -15.98
C SER A 138 -25.93 -1.24 -14.66
N ASP A 139 -24.91 -0.38 -14.64
CA ASP A 139 -24.11 -0.07 -13.46
C ASP A 139 -24.43 1.32 -12.89
N ALA A 140 -24.06 1.56 -11.65
CA ALA A 140 -24.14 2.83 -10.96
C ALA A 140 -22.76 3.20 -10.38
N LEU A 141 -22.26 4.40 -10.71
CA LEU A 141 -21.06 5.01 -10.17
C LEU A 141 -21.41 5.97 -9.02
N PHE A 142 -20.73 5.82 -7.89
CA PHE A 142 -20.86 6.71 -6.74
C PHE A 142 -19.51 7.28 -6.34
N PHE A 143 -19.49 8.60 -6.15
CA PHE A 143 -18.39 9.32 -5.52
C PHE A 143 -18.67 9.36 -4.03
N CYS A 144 -18.01 8.49 -3.28
CA CYS A 144 -18.24 8.29 -1.85
C CYS A 144 -17.44 9.32 -1.01
N GLY A 145 -17.43 9.14 0.31
CA GLY A 145 -16.52 9.84 1.22
C GLY A 145 -15.04 9.49 0.99
N THR A 146 -14.23 9.46 2.05
CA THR A 146 -12.77 9.31 1.90
C THR A 146 -12.33 7.87 1.57
N GLY A 147 -11.93 7.66 0.30
CA GLY A 147 -11.28 6.44 -0.18
C GLY A 147 -12.15 5.18 -0.19
N CYS A 148 -11.52 4.04 -0.46
CA CYS A 148 -12.17 2.72 -0.59
C CYS A 148 -12.99 2.34 0.66
N THR A 149 -12.57 2.76 1.86
CA THR A 149 -13.34 2.56 3.10
C THR A 149 -14.77 3.10 2.99
N ALA A 150 -14.94 4.30 2.41
CA ALA A 150 -16.26 4.90 2.22
C ALA A 150 -17.05 4.20 1.11
N ALA A 151 -16.39 3.68 0.08
CA ALA A 151 -17.02 2.91 -1.00
C ALA A 151 -17.59 1.57 -0.50
N ILE A 152 -16.81 0.81 0.27
CA ILE A 152 -17.27 -0.45 0.91
C ILE A 152 -18.42 -0.17 1.88
N LYS A 153 -18.32 0.93 2.65
CA LYS A 153 -19.40 1.35 3.56
C LYS A 153 -20.68 1.73 2.81
N LYS A 154 -20.57 2.49 1.71
CA LYS A 154 -21.73 2.86 0.87
C LYS A 154 -22.42 1.62 0.29
N LEU A 155 -21.66 0.63 -0.18
CA LEU A 155 -22.22 -0.64 -0.65
C LEU A 155 -23.00 -1.35 0.48
N GLN A 156 -22.46 -1.44 1.70
CA GLN A 156 -23.18 -2.03 2.83
C GLN A 156 -24.48 -1.31 3.19
N GLU A 157 -24.53 0.02 3.03
CA GLU A 157 -25.74 0.82 3.28
C GLU A 157 -26.79 0.55 2.19
N ILE A 158 -26.38 0.56 0.93
CA ILE A 158 -27.24 0.23 -0.23
C ILE A 158 -27.76 -1.22 -0.18
N MET A 159 -26.98 -2.15 0.37
CA MET A 159 -27.38 -3.54 0.61
C MET A 159 -28.22 -3.73 1.90
N GLY A 160 -28.45 -2.69 2.70
CA GLY A 160 -29.21 -2.78 3.96
C GLY A 160 -28.54 -3.58 5.09
N ILE A 161 -27.22 -3.83 5.00
CA ILE A 161 -26.44 -4.60 5.99
C ILE A 161 -25.51 -3.73 6.85
N ALA A 162 -25.44 -2.44 6.57
CA ALA A 162 -24.86 -1.43 7.43
C ALA A 162 -25.66 -1.30 8.74
N ILE A 163 -24.97 -1.26 9.88
CA ILE A 163 -25.59 -1.07 11.20
C ILE A 163 -24.67 -0.23 12.10
N SER A 164 -25.24 0.45 13.09
CA SER A 164 -24.46 1.10 14.15
C SER A 164 -23.98 0.05 15.17
N PRO A 165 -22.74 0.14 15.71
CA PRO A 165 -22.21 -0.85 16.64
C PRO A 165 -23.10 -1.15 17.86
N PRO A 166 -23.79 -0.17 18.50
CA PRO A 166 -24.65 -0.44 19.65
C PRO A 166 -25.85 -1.34 19.34
N LEU A 167 -26.43 -1.23 18.13
CA LEU A 167 -27.63 -1.97 17.74
C LEU A 167 -27.31 -3.36 17.18
N ARG A 168 -26.10 -3.55 16.63
CA ARG A 168 -25.68 -4.78 15.92
C ARG A 168 -26.07 -6.08 16.62
N LYS A 169 -25.82 -6.20 17.93
CA LYS A 169 -26.13 -7.43 18.68
C LYS A 169 -27.64 -7.73 18.74
N GLN A 170 -28.46 -6.69 18.92
CA GLN A 170 -29.92 -6.84 18.95
C GLN A 170 -30.46 -7.18 17.56
N THR A 171 -30.01 -6.49 16.52
CA THR A 171 -30.45 -6.73 15.15
C THR A 171 -30.07 -8.14 14.66
N LEU A 172 -28.85 -8.60 14.96
CA LEU A 172 -28.44 -9.97 14.62
C LEU A 172 -29.29 -11.05 15.30
N ALA A 173 -29.84 -10.79 16.49
CA ALA A 173 -30.73 -11.72 17.18
C ALA A 173 -32.15 -11.78 16.57
N THR A 174 -32.50 -10.87 15.65
CA THR A 174 -33.81 -10.81 14.99
C THR A 174 -33.79 -11.16 13.50
N ILE A 175 -32.61 -11.21 12.87
CA ILE A 175 -32.47 -11.58 11.45
C ILE A 175 -32.61 -13.10 11.31
N GLU A 176 -33.48 -13.53 10.40
CA GLU A 176 -33.54 -14.92 9.94
C GLU A 176 -32.23 -15.29 9.21
N GLU A 177 -31.56 -16.37 9.61
CA GLU A 177 -30.24 -16.74 9.07
C GLU A 177 -30.25 -16.87 7.53
N LYS A 178 -31.35 -17.34 6.92
CA LYS A 178 -31.52 -17.42 5.46
C LYS A 178 -31.44 -16.07 4.74
N LYS A 179 -31.76 -14.97 5.42
CA LYS A 179 -31.69 -13.60 4.90
C LYS A 179 -30.36 -12.93 5.22
N ARG A 180 -29.51 -13.55 6.05
CA ARG A 180 -28.22 -13.00 6.47
C ARG A 180 -27.15 -13.27 5.42
N TRP A 181 -26.63 -12.20 4.84
CA TRP A 181 -25.54 -12.24 3.88
C TRP A 181 -24.31 -12.99 4.39
N VAL A 182 -23.71 -13.78 3.49
CA VAL A 182 -22.39 -14.41 3.69
C VAL A 182 -21.38 -13.66 2.81
N VAL A 183 -20.32 -13.16 3.42
CA VAL A 183 -19.26 -12.40 2.74
C VAL A 183 -17.95 -13.19 2.82
N PHE A 184 -17.47 -13.68 1.68
CA PHE A 184 -16.18 -14.34 1.54
C PHE A 184 -15.09 -13.28 1.32
N VAL A 185 -13.98 -13.34 2.06
CA VAL A 185 -12.87 -12.39 1.96
C VAL A 185 -11.52 -13.12 1.88
N GLY A 186 -10.51 -12.47 1.32
CA GLY A 186 -9.18 -13.06 1.15
C GLY A 186 -8.32 -13.06 2.42
N PRO A 187 -7.11 -13.64 2.36
CA PRO A 187 -6.19 -13.71 3.49
C PRO A 187 -5.29 -12.47 3.63
N TYR A 188 -5.24 -11.61 2.60
CA TYR A 188 -4.39 -10.42 2.54
C TYR A 188 -5.18 -9.11 2.41
N GLU A 189 -6.41 -9.10 2.89
CA GLU A 189 -7.26 -7.92 2.85
C GLU A 189 -6.72 -6.75 3.67
N HIS A 190 -6.85 -5.55 3.09
CA HIS A 190 -6.74 -4.32 3.86
C HIS A 190 -7.84 -4.26 4.93
N HIS A 191 -7.56 -3.64 6.08
CA HIS A 191 -8.53 -3.53 7.18
C HIS A 191 -9.90 -2.98 6.75
N SER A 192 -9.95 -2.08 5.76
CA SER A 192 -11.21 -1.57 5.17
C SER A 192 -12.08 -2.66 4.54
N ASN A 193 -11.47 -3.68 3.91
CA ASN A 193 -12.14 -4.81 3.28
C ASN A 193 -12.17 -6.07 4.17
N LEU A 194 -11.96 -5.93 5.48
CA LEU A 194 -12.10 -7.02 6.45
C LEU A 194 -12.91 -6.59 7.67
N LEU A 195 -12.46 -5.56 8.39
CA LEU A 195 -13.11 -5.10 9.61
C LEU A 195 -14.48 -4.49 9.33
N SER A 196 -14.65 -3.83 8.18
CA SER A 196 -15.94 -3.28 7.75
C SER A 196 -17.00 -4.37 7.62
N TRP A 197 -16.68 -5.49 6.95
CA TRP A 197 -17.58 -6.64 6.84
C TRP A 197 -17.82 -7.32 8.19
N ARG A 198 -16.76 -7.55 8.98
CA ARG A 198 -16.88 -8.15 10.33
C ARG A 198 -17.76 -7.33 11.29
N GLN A 199 -17.88 -6.01 11.09
CA GLN A 199 -18.76 -5.12 11.86
C GLN A 199 -20.13 -4.86 11.21
N SER A 200 -20.37 -5.36 9.99
CA SER A 200 -21.69 -5.33 9.35
C SER A 200 -22.63 -6.41 9.92
N LEU A 201 -23.87 -6.50 9.41
CA LEU A 201 -24.81 -7.57 9.72
C LEU A 201 -24.48 -8.92 9.05
N ALA A 202 -23.53 -8.95 8.11
CA ALA A 202 -23.12 -10.18 7.43
C ALA A 202 -22.47 -11.21 8.38
N GLU A 203 -22.37 -12.44 7.89
CA GLU A 203 -21.39 -13.44 8.32
C GLU A 203 -20.15 -13.32 7.42
N VAL A 204 -18.95 -13.41 7.99
CA VAL A 204 -17.70 -13.28 7.24
C VAL A 204 -16.96 -14.60 7.25
N VAL A 205 -16.53 -15.04 6.07
CA VAL A 205 -15.76 -16.27 5.86
C VAL A 205 -14.42 -15.89 5.25
N GLU A 206 -13.33 -16.14 5.99
CA GLU A 206 -11.97 -15.81 5.56
C GLU A 206 -11.34 -17.01 4.85
N ILE A 207 -10.96 -16.81 3.59
CA ILE A 207 -10.29 -17.82 2.78
C ILE A 207 -8.77 -17.73 3.03
N PRO A 208 -8.07 -18.85 3.31
CA PRO A 208 -6.66 -18.83 3.66
C PRO A 208 -5.75 -18.65 2.43
N LEU A 209 -4.43 -18.60 2.70
CA LEU A 209 -3.39 -18.67 1.69
C LEU A 209 -3.13 -20.12 1.28
N ASN A 210 -2.99 -20.36 -0.01
CA ASN A 210 -2.35 -21.57 -0.51
C ASN A 210 -0.82 -21.52 -0.31
N LYS A 211 -0.15 -22.64 -0.62
CA LYS A 211 1.31 -22.80 -0.45
C LYS A 211 2.16 -21.82 -1.29
N ASP A 212 1.58 -21.28 -2.36
CA ASP A 212 2.20 -20.33 -3.28
C ASP A 212 1.92 -18.87 -2.92
N GLY A 213 1.19 -18.60 -1.84
CA GLY A 213 0.92 -17.26 -1.33
C GLY A 213 -0.22 -16.52 -2.04
N PHE A 214 -1.09 -17.24 -2.75
CA PHE A 214 -2.35 -16.73 -3.29
C PHE A 214 -3.54 -17.14 -2.40
N ILE A 215 -4.73 -16.59 -2.67
CA ILE A 215 -6.01 -17.10 -2.15
C ILE A 215 -6.13 -18.60 -2.51
N ASP A 216 -6.49 -19.43 -1.54
CA ASP A 216 -6.75 -20.85 -1.80
C ASP A 216 -8.10 -21.05 -2.51
N MET A 217 -8.02 -21.49 -3.77
CA MET A 217 -9.19 -21.66 -4.65
C MET A 217 -9.99 -22.93 -4.32
N ASP A 218 -9.38 -23.91 -3.66
CA ASP A 218 -10.07 -25.14 -3.26
C ASP A 218 -10.83 -24.91 -1.95
N ASP A 219 -10.24 -24.19 -0.99
CA ASP A 219 -10.97 -23.74 0.21
C ASP A 219 -12.09 -22.75 -0.13
N LEU A 220 -11.89 -21.82 -1.09
CA LEU A 220 -12.97 -20.96 -1.58
C LEU A 220 -14.12 -21.78 -2.17
N ARG A 221 -13.82 -22.81 -2.97
CA ARG A 221 -14.86 -23.69 -3.54
C ARG A 221 -15.60 -24.47 -2.45
N ALA A 222 -14.88 -25.03 -1.48
CA ALA A 222 -15.47 -25.74 -0.34
C ALA A 222 -16.36 -24.80 0.51
N ALA A 223 -15.92 -23.57 0.74
CA ALA A 223 -16.67 -22.56 1.46
C ALA A 223 -17.96 -22.14 0.72
N LEU A 224 -17.91 -21.93 -0.60
CA LEU A 224 -19.09 -21.62 -1.43
C LEU A 224 -20.13 -22.75 -1.46
N GLN A 225 -19.67 -24.00 -1.39
CA GLN A 225 -20.47 -25.23 -1.43
C GLN A 225 -20.95 -25.69 -0.05
N ASN A 226 -20.57 -25.02 1.04
CA ASN A 226 -20.96 -25.41 2.39
C ASN A 226 -22.49 -25.33 2.58
N PRO A 227 -23.19 -26.43 2.96
CA PRO A 227 -24.65 -26.45 3.13
C PRO A 227 -25.19 -25.44 4.15
N VAL A 228 -24.36 -24.98 5.11
CA VAL A 228 -24.74 -23.91 6.07
C VAL A 228 -25.06 -22.59 5.37
N TYR A 229 -24.57 -22.40 4.15
CA TYR A 229 -24.78 -21.20 3.33
C TYR A 229 -25.78 -21.43 2.18
N GLU A 230 -26.51 -22.55 2.16
CA GLU A 230 -27.51 -22.82 1.13
C GLU A 230 -28.72 -21.87 1.24
N GLY A 231 -29.17 -21.34 0.11
CA GLY A 231 -30.28 -20.38 0.04
C GLY A 231 -30.02 -18.99 0.64
N ARG A 232 -28.82 -18.73 1.20
CA ARG A 232 -28.40 -17.41 1.70
C ARG A 232 -27.83 -16.54 0.58
N PRO A 233 -27.99 -15.20 0.62
CA PRO A 233 -27.33 -14.32 -0.33
C PRO A 233 -25.82 -14.26 -0.05
N LYS A 234 -25.00 -14.36 -1.11
CA LYS A 234 -23.54 -14.53 -1.04
C LYS A 234 -22.82 -13.41 -1.81
N LEU A 235 -21.73 -12.91 -1.25
CA LEU A 235 -20.84 -11.94 -1.88
C LEU A 235 -19.37 -12.30 -1.60
N GLY A 236 -18.50 -12.22 -2.59
CA GLY A 236 -17.05 -12.29 -2.42
C GLY A 236 -16.46 -10.87 -2.49
N SER A 237 -15.63 -10.47 -1.53
CA SER A 237 -15.00 -9.14 -1.49
C SER A 237 -13.49 -9.30 -1.32
N PHE A 238 -12.74 -9.29 -2.43
CA PHE A 238 -11.32 -9.63 -2.44
C PHE A 238 -10.44 -8.45 -2.88
N SER A 239 -9.25 -8.31 -2.28
CA SER A 239 -8.23 -7.37 -2.76
C SER A 239 -7.74 -7.79 -4.15
N ALA A 240 -7.87 -6.92 -5.14
CA ALA A 240 -7.33 -7.15 -6.49
C ALA A 240 -5.79 -7.21 -6.50
N CYS A 241 -5.14 -6.63 -5.47
CA CYS A 241 -3.72 -6.74 -5.22
C CYS A 241 -3.42 -6.51 -3.73
N SER A 242 -2.46 -7.24 -3.17
CA SER A 242 -2.01 -6.99 -1.80
C SER A 242 -1.26 -5.65 -1.70
N ASN A 243 -1.69 -4.78 -0.78
CA ASN A 243 -0.98 -3.54 -0.43
C ASN A 243 0.29 -3.77 0.42
N VAL A 244 0.58 -5.03 0.77
CA VAL A 244 1.79 -5.45 1.48
C VAL A 244 2.83 -5.97 0.49
N THR A 245 2.47 -6.99 -0.30
CA THR A 245 3.44 -7.77 -1.09
C THR A 245 3.43 -7.43 -2.58
N GLY A 246 2.48 -6.60 -3.03
CA GLY A 246 2.28 -6.28 -4.45
C GLY A 246 1.70 -7.42 -5.28
N ILE A 247 1.47 -8.61 -4.71
CA ILE A 247 0.96 -9.78 -5.43
C ILE A 247 -0.40 -9.44 -6.05
N VAL A 248 -0.52 -9.66 -7.35
CA VAL A 248 -1.74 -9.42 -8.13
C VAL A 248 -2.65 -10.64 -8.01
N THR A 249 -3.91 -10.41 -7.67
CA THR A 249 -4.94 -11.45 -7.56
C THR A 249 -5.46 -11.82 -8.95
N HIS A 250 -5.74 -13.11 -9.19
CA HIS A 250 -6.43 -13.58 -10.40
C HIS A 250 -7.95 -13.29 -10.30
N THR A 251 -8.32 -12.01 -10.28
CA THR A 251 -9.68 -11.52 -10.03
C THR A 251 -10.73 -12.15 -10.96
N ARG A 252 -10.44 -12.23 -12.26
CA ARG A 252 -11.30 -12.88 -13.27
C ARG A 252 -11.59 -14.34 -12.95
N THR A 253 -10.57 -15.10 -12.56
CA THR A 253 -10.72 -16.52 -12.17
C THR A 253 -11.56 -16.69 -10.90
N ILE A 254 -11.40 -15.79 -9.92
CA ILE A 254 -12.21 -15.77 -8.71
C ILE A 254 -13.67 -15.44 -9.05
N SER A 255 -13.90 -14.41 -9.88
CA SER A 255 -15.24 -14.01 -10.34
C SER A 255 -16.00 -15.20 -10.95
N LYS A 256 -15.42 -15.92 -11.91
CA LYS A 256 -16.05 -17.12 -12.50
C LYS A 256 -16.48 -18.14 -11.44
N LEU A 257 -15.62 -18.40 -10.45
CA LEU A 257 -15.95 -19.34 -9.37
C LEU A 257 -17.09 -18.85 -8.47
N LEU A 258 -17.13 -17.54 -8.15
CA LEU A 258 -18.20 -16.92 -7.37
C LEU A 258 -19.54 -16.99 -8.13
N HIS A 259 -19.56 -16.53 -9.38
CA HIS A 259 -20.75 -16.52 -10.23
C HIS A 259 -21.32 -17.93 -10.47
N ALA A 260 -20.46 -18.93 -10.68
CA ALA A 260 -20.86 -20.33 -10.80
C ALA A 260 -21.58 -20.89 -9.56
N HIS A 261 -21.46 -20.23 -8.40
CA HIS A 261 -22.15 -20.58 -7.14
C HIS A 261 -23.21 -19.54 -6.72
N GLY A 262 -23.64 -18.67 -7.63
CA GLY A 262 -24.66 -17.64 -7.37
C GLY A 262 -24.19 -16.53 -6.43
N CYS A 263 -22.89 -16.34 -6.27
CA CYS A 263 -22.27 -15.35 -5.41
C CYS A 263 -21.85 -14.11 -6.21
N PHE A 264 -22.13 -12.91 -5.70
CA PHE A 264 -21.66 -11.66 -6.31
C PHE A 264 -20.12 -11.52 -6.19
N ALA A 265 -19.47 -10.92 -7.19
CA ALA A 265 -18.02 -10.77 -7.26
C ALA A 265 -17.56 -9.30 -7.10
N CYS A 266 -17.02 -8.96 -5.92
CA CYS A 266 -16.58 -7.60 -5.59
C CYS A 266 -15.07 -7.52 -5.35
N PHE A 267 -14.42 -6.44 -5.80
CA PHE A 267 -12.96 -6.30 -5.73
C PHE A 267 -12.46 -4.93 -5.24
N ASP A 268 -11.53 -4.95 -4.27
CA ASP A 268 -10.80 -3.76 -3.81
C ASP A 268 -9.58 -3.50 -4.72
N PHE A 269 -9.69 -2.48 -5.58
CA PHE A 269 -8.63 -2.00 -6.47
C PHE A 269 -7.82 -0.86 -5.86
N ALA A 270 -7.94 -0.55 -4.56
CA ALA A 270 -7.21 0.56 -3.95
C ALA A 270 -5.68 0.40 -3.99
N ALA A 271 -5.12 -0.81 -4.07
CA ALA A 271 -3.68 -1.00 -4.17
C ALA A 271 -3.16 -0.97 -5.63
N SER A 272 -3.91 -1.55 -6.56
CA SER A 272 -3.49 -1.76 -7.96
C SER A 272 -4.07 -0.78 -8.97
N GLY A 273 -5.18 -0.11 -8.64
CA GLY A 273 -5.94 0.71 -9.58
C GLY A 273 -5.17 1.85 -10.29
N PRO A 274 -4.14 2.48 -9.69
CA PRO A 274 -3.26 3.41 -10.42
C PRO A 274 -2.50 2.77 -11.58
N TYR A 275 -2.31 1.44 -11.57
CA TYR A 275 -1.32 0.73 -12.38
C TYR A 275 -1.90 -0.32 -13.32
N VAL A 276 -3.04 -0.94 -12.97
CA VAL A 276 -3.66 -2.03 -13.76
C VAL A 276 -4.90 -1.55 -14.51
N GLU A 277 -5.26 -2.23 -15.58
CA GLU A 277 -6.55 -2.05 -16.26
C GLU A 277 -7.69 -2.47 -15.31
N ILE A 278 -8.80 -1.74 -15.36
CA ILE A 278 -10.01 -2.04 -14.60
C ILE A 278 -11.17 -1.95 -15.57
N ASP A 279 -11.91 -3.04 -15.68
CA ASP A 279 -13.01 -3.20 -16.63
C ASP A 279 -14.12 -4.00 -15.95
N MET A 280 -15.29 -3.41 -15.81
CA MET A 280 -16.39 -3.94 -15.00
C MET A 280 -16.96 -5.24 -15.60
N ARG A 281 -17.25 -5.26 -16.91
CA ARG A 281 -17.90 -6.40 -17.62
C ARG A 281 -19.12 -6.95 -16.88
N SER A 282 -19.95 -6.04 -16.35
CA SER A 282 -21.11 -6.35 -15.51
C SER A 282 -22.05 -7.37 -16.17
N GLY A 283 -22.29 -8.49 -15.49
CA GLY A 283 -23.13 -9.58 -16.00
C GLY A 283 -22.41 -10.64 -16.85
N GLU A 284 -21.12 -10.49 -17.15
CA GLU A 284 -20.30 -11.55 -17.76
C GLU A 284 -19.78 -12.55 -16.71
N GLU A 285 -19.39 -13.75 -17.16
CA GLU A 285 -18.93 -14.85 -16.28
C GLU A 285 -17.71 -14.45 -15.43
N ASP A 286 -16.76 -13.69 -15.99
CA ASP A 286 -15.61 -13.09 -15.27
C ASP A 286 -15.78 -11.58 -14.99
N GLY A 287 -17.01 -11.08 -15.08
CA GLY A 287 -17.37 -9.71 -14.72
C GLY A 287 -17.16 -9.41 -13.24
N TYR A 288 -17.31 -8.14 -12.88
CA TYR A 288 -17.39 -7.71 -11.49
C TYR A 288 -18.79 -7.15 -11.22
N ASP A 289 -19.29 -7.39 -10.02
CA ASP A 289 -20.55 -6.80 -9.54
C ASP A 289 -20.31 -5.54 -8.72
N ALA A 290 -19.14 -5.39 -8.09
CA ALA A 290 -18.68 -4.12 -7.54
C ALA A 290 -17.16 -3.98 -7.58
N ILE A 291 -16.69 -2.75 -7.78
CA ILE A 291 -15.30 -2.37 -7.61
C ILE A 291 -15.17 -1.17 -6.69
N PHE A 292 -14.16 -1.22 -5.81
CA PHE A 292 -13.85 -0.16 -4.86
C PHE A 292 -12.50 0.47 -5.21
N LEU A 293 -12.41 1.80 -5.23
CA LEU A 293 -11.14 2.50 -5.48
C LEU A 293 -10.82 3.59 -4.47
N SER A 294 -9.52 3.90 -4.42
CA SER A 294 -8.96 5.07 -3.73
C SER A 294 -8.19 5.94 -4.73
N PRO A 295 -8.86 6.83 -5.49
CA PRO A 295 -8.21 7.69 -6.47
C PRO A 295 -7.08 8.55 -5.88
N HIS A 296 -7.05 8.82 -4.57
CA HIS A 296 -5.91 9.51 -3.91
C HIS A 296 -4.56 8.80 -4.06
N LYS A 297 -4.54 7.52 -4.46
CA LYS A 297 -3.32 6.75 -4.74
C LYS A 297 -2.80 6.88 -6.17
N PHE A 298 -3.60 7.48 -7.05
CA PHE A 298 -3.21 7.77 -8.43
C PHE A 298 -2.46 9.11 -8.47
N MET A 299 -1.69 9.33 -9.54
CA MET A 299 -1.00 10.60 -9.75
C MET A 299 -1.98 11.73 -10.04
N GLY A 300 -1.88 12.82 -9.28
CA GLY A 300 -2.87 13.90 -9.25
C GLY A 300 -4.01 13.71 -8.25
N GLY A 301 -4.12 12.52 -7.67
CA GLY A 301 -5.25 12.08 -6.85
C GLY A 301 -5.46 12.71 -5.46
N PRO A 302 -4.49 13.28 -4.73
CA PRO A 302 -4.75 13.83 -3.40
C PRO A 302 -5.93 14.83 -3.38
N GLY A 303 -6.88 14.63 -2.44
CA GLY A 303 -8.12 15.41 -2.34
C GLY A 303 -9.35 14.82 -3.04
N THR A 304 -9.21 13.71 -3.77
CA THR A 304 -10.33 12.97 -4.39
C THR A 304 -11.18 12.17 -3.39
N SER A 305 -12.42 11.90 -3.78
CA SER A 305 -13.34 10.96 -3.12
C SER A 305 -12.98 9.50 -3.42
N GLY A 306 -13.46 8.57 -2.59
CA GLY A 306 -13.48 7.14 -2.92
C GLY A 306 -14.51 6.83 -3.99
N LEU A 307 -14.33 5.75 -4.75
CA LEU A 307 -15.28 5.33 -5.78
C LEU A 307 -15.85 3.95 -5.48
N LEU A 308 -17.16 3.82 -5.71
CA LEU A 308 -17.88 2.57 -5.88
C LEU A 308 -18.48 2.58 -7.29
N LEU A 309 -18.10 1.63 -8.14
CA LEU A 309 -18.89 1.29 -9.33
C LEU A 309 -19.48 -0.10 -9.06
N MET A 310 -20.80 -0.26 -9.20
CA MET A 310 -21.47 -1.53 -8.96
C MET A 310 -22.59 -1.80 -9.97
N THR A 311 -22.94 -3.07 -10.17
CA THR A 311 -24.16 -3.46 -10.87
C THR A 311 -25.40 -2.96 -10.13
N LYS A 312 -26.41 -2.46 -10.86
CA LYS A 312 -27.69 -2.05 -10.26
C LYS A 312 -28.43 -3.22 -9.58
N ARG A 313 -28.05 -4.48 -9.86
CA ARG A 313 -28.57 -5.68 -9.17
C ARG A 313 -28.23 -5.72 -7.67
N LEU A 314 -27.19 -5.00 -7.22
CA LEU A 314 -26.83 -4.84 -5.81
C LEU A 314 -27.56 -3.68 -5.11
N TYR A 315 -28.41 -2.92 -5.81
CA TYR A 315 -29.18 -1.82 -5.24
C TYR A 315 -30.47 -2.32 -4.57
N LEU A 316 -30.43 -2.56 -3.25
CA LEU A 316 -31.53 -3.23 -2.53
C LEU A 316 -32.54 -2.27 -1.87
N LEU A 317 -32.31 -0.95 -1.94
CA LEU A 317 -33.22 0.07 -1.39
C LEU A 317 -34.47 0.32 -2.29
N GLY A 318 -34.53 -0.30 -3.48
CA GLY A 318 -35.70 -0.28 -4.36
C GLY A 318 -36.04 1.13 -4.88
N THR A 319 -37.26 1.59 -4.64
CA THR A 319 -37.70 2.98 -4.91
C THR A 319 -37.86 3.82 -3.63
N GLY A 320 -37.46 3.27 -2.47
CA GLY A 320 -37.56 3.94 -1.19
C GLY A 320 -36.45 4.96 -0.95
N PRO A 321 -36.31 5.42 0.32
CA PRO A 321 -35.27 6.35 0.72
C PRO A 321 -33.86 5.84 0.37
N PRO A 322 -32.96 6.71 -0.14
CA PRO A 322 -31.56 6.36 -0.38
C PRO A 322 -30.80 6.08 0.91
N SER A 323 -29.57 5.56 0.76
CA SER A 323 -28.68 5.29 1.90
C SER A 323 -28.28 6.54 2.68
N THR A 324 -28.49 7.74 2.11
CA THR A 324 -28.29 9.03 2.76
C THR A 324 -29.34 10.00 2.22
N CYS A 325 -30.29 10.43 3.05
CA CYS A 325 -31.29 11.43 2.66
C CYS A 325 -30.74 12.86 2.84
N GLY A 326 -31.14 13.77 1.95
CA GLY A 326 -30.76 15.19 1.99
C GLY A 326 -31.42 15.98 0.86
N GLY A 327 -30.96 17.21 0.62
CA GLY A 327 -31.28 17.91 -0.62
C GLY A 327 -30.64 17.23 -1.84
N GLY A 328 -31.16 17.47 -3.04
CA GLY A 328 -30.57 16.99 -4.31
C GLY A 328 -30.89 15.54 -4.70
N VAL A 329 -31.61 14.76 -3.88
CA VAL A 329 -31.96 13.34 -4.14
C VAL A 329 -33.46 13.07 -4.32
N VAL A 330 -34.26 14.13 -4.18
CA VAL A 330 -35.73 14.13 -4.20
C VAL A 330 -36.25 14.93 -5.38
N ASP A 331 -37.32 14.44 -5.98
CA ASP A 331 -38.13 15.13 -6.99
C ASP A 331 -39.24 15.95 -6.30
N PHE A 332 -39.82 15.40 -5.23
CA PHE A 332 -40.86 16.06 -4.42
C PHE A 332 -40.76 15.64 -2.94
N VAL A 333 -41.03 16.58 -2.03
CA VAL A 333 -41.08 16.34 -0.57
C VAL A 333 -42.43 16.82 -0.04
N ASN A 334 -43.09 15.97 0.74
CA ASN A 334 -44.38 16.24 1.36
C ASN A 334 -44.24 16.33 2.89
N LEU A 335 -45.29 16.79 3.58
CA LEU A 335 -45.41 16.71 5.04
C LEU A 335 -45.60 15.26 5.51
N ASP A 336 -46.20 14.40 4.70
CA ASP A 336 -46.18 12.94 4.91
C ASP A 336 -44.95 12.34 4.20
N GLU A 337 -44.06 11.70 4.96
CA GLU A 337 -42.86 11.05 4.43
C GLU A 337 -43.17 10.00 3.35
N ARG A 338 -44.36 9.38 3.40
CA ARG A 338 -44.80 8.33 2.46
C ARG A 338 -45.07 8.85 1.06
N GLU A 339 -45.37 10.15 0.95
CA GLU A 339 -45.64 10.86 -0.29
C GLU A 339 -44.39 11.61 -0.82
N THR A 340 -43.21 11.33 -0.26
CA THR A 340 -41.92 11.87 -0.75
C THR A 340 -41.42 11.05 -1.93
N ILE A 341 -41.13 11.72 -3.04
CA ILE A 341 -40.70 11.10 -4.30
C ILE A 341 -39.19 11.27 -4.46
N TYR A 342 -38.45 10.16 -4.45
CA TYR A 342 -37.01 10.12 -4.69
C TYR A 342 -36.70 9.89 -6.17
N TYR A 343 -35.59 10.45 -6.68
CA TYR A 343 -35.23 10.32 -8.10
C TYR A 343 -35.10 8.85 -8.55
N ASN A 344 -35.62 8.51 -9.72
CA ASN A 344 -35.50 7.14 -10.26
C ASN A 344 -34.08 6.78 -10.73
N ASN A 345 -33.23 7.77 -11.03
CA ASN A 345 -31.83 7.54 -11.33
C ASN A 345 -31.05 7.28 -10.01
N ILE A 346 -30.53 6.06 -9.86
CA ILE A 346 -29.80 5.60 -8.67
C ILE A 346 -28.57 6.48 -8.35
N GLU A 347 -27.82 6.91 -9.36
CA GLU A 347 -26.62 7.76 -9.15
C GLU A 347 -27.04 9.11 -8.59
N LYS A 348 -28.08 9.75 -9.16
CA LYS A 348 -28.64 11.02 -8.64
C LYS A 348 -29.33 10.85 -7.28
N ARG A 349 -29.89 9.68 -6.95
CA ARG A 349 -30.55 9.42 -5.66
C ARG A 349 -29.58 9.24 -4.49
N GLU A 350 -28.34 8.79 -4.74
CA GLU A 350 -27.34 8.56 -3.69
C GLU A 350 -26.32 9.70 -3.55
N ASP A 351 -26.41 10.74 -4.40
CA ASP A 351 -25.52 11.91 -4.43
C ASP A 351 -26.05 13.05 -3.54
N ALA A 352 -26.24 12.77 -2.25
CA ALA A 352 -26.97 13.63 -1.33
C ALA A 352 -26.23 14.91 -0.89
N GLY A 353 -26.96 16.02 -0.87
CA GLY A 353 -26.47 17.35 -0.50
C GLY A 353 -25.80 18.07 -1.68
N THR A 354 -24.91 19.02 -1.39
CA THR A 354 -23.99 19.55 -2.42
C THR A 354 -22.91 18.49 -2.66
N PRO A 355 -22.77 17.96 -3.89
CA PRO A 355 -21.78 16.94 -4.19
C PRO A 355 -20.36 17.51 -4.14
N GLY A 356 -19.37 16.62 -4.01
CA GLY A 356 -17.95 16.97 -4.07
C GLY A 356 -17.48 17.38 -5.47
N THR A 357 -18.04 18.43 -6.07
CA THR A 357 -17.78 18.90 -7.46
C THR A 357 -16.30 18.94 -7.82
N VAL A 358 -15.47 19.61 -7.02
CA VAL A 358 -14.01 19.67 -7.23
C VAL A 358 -13.36 18.29 -7.14
N GLN A 359 -13.88 17.40 -6.27
CA GLN A 359 -13.38 16.04 -6.10
C GLN A 359 -13.75 15.16 -7.31
N LYS A 360 -14.95 15.31 -7.88
CA LYS A 360 -15.39 14.61 -9.09
C LYS A 360 -14.53 14.97 -10.30
N VAL A 361 -14.36 16.27 -10.57
CA VAL A 361 -13.52 16.77 -11.67
C VAL A 361 -12.05 16.37 -11.48
N ARG A 362 -11.49 16.52 -10.27
CA ARG A 362 -10.14 16.05 -9.93
C ARG A 362 -9.96 14.56 -10.16
N THR A 363 -10.96 13.75 -9.81
CA THR A 363 -10.93 12.30 -10.01
C THR A 363 -10.88 11.98 -11.50
N ALA A 364 -11.71 12.61 -12.32
CA ALA A 364 -11.68 12.41 -13.76
C ALA A 364 -10.34 12.82 -14.40
N LEU A 365 -9.77 13.98 -14.02
CA LEU A 365 -8.42 14.40 -14.45
C LEU A 365 -7.32 13.41 -14.01
N THR A 366 -7.47 12.83 -12.83
CA THR A 366 -6.55 11.81 -12.27
C THR A 366 -6.61 10.51 -13.07
N PHE A 367 -7.80 10.09 -13.51
CA PHE A 367 -7.97 8.97 -14.43
C PHE A 367 -7.42 9.28 -15.83
N TRP A 368 -7.58 10.51 -16.30
CA TRP A 368 -7.01 10.97 -17.58
C TRP A 368 -5.48 10.93 -17.60
N VAL A 369 -4.80 11.33 -16.52
CA VAL A 369 -3.34 11.17 -16.43
C VAL A 369 -2.92 9.70 -16.59
N LYS A 370 -3.69 8.75 -16.04
CA LYS A 370 -3.45 7.31 -16.23
C LYS A 370 -3.71 6.87 -17.68
N GLU A 371 -4.82 7.31 -18.30
CA GLU A 371 -5.17 7.01 -19.70
C GLU A 371 -4.08 7.53 -20.66
N VAL A 372 -3.61 8.77 -20.46
CA VAL A 372 -2.51 9.40 -21.22
C VAL A 372 -1.23 8.58 -21.16
N MET A 373 -0.84 8.12 -19.97
CA MET A 373 0.37 7.31 -19.77
C MET A 373 0.23 5.89 -20.36
N GLY A 374 -0.97 5.31 -20.29
CA GLY A 374 -1.30 3.98 -20.79
C GLY A 374 -0.90 2.85 -19.83
N THR A 375 -1.83 1.93 -19.57
CA THR A 375 -1.64 0.79 -18.65
C THR A 375 -0.46 -0.09 -19.06
N ASP A 376 -0.28 -0.39 -20.35
CA ASP A 376 0.80 -1.25 -20.82
C ASP A 376 2.19 -0.66 -20.54
N PHE A 377 2.33 0.65 -20.73
CA PHE A 377 3.56 1.37 -20.41
C PHE A 377 3.83 1.36 -18.90
N ILE A 378 2.82 1.64 -18.08
CA ILE A 378 2.91 1.59 -16.62
C ILE A 378 3.31 0.20 -16.15
N SER A 379 2.60 -0.85 -16.59
CA SER A 379 2.88 -2.24 -16.22
C SER A 379 4.26 -2.69 -16.68
N SER A 380 4.71 -2.30 -17.89
CA SER A 380 6.05 -2.62 -18.39
C SER A 380 7.14 -1.97 -17.54
N ARG A 381 6.94 -0.71 -17.11
CA ARG A 381 7.89 0.01 -16.25
C ARG A 381 7.90 -0.51 -14.83
N GLU A 382 6.74 -0.75 -14.21
CA GLU A 382 6.68 -1.39 -12.89
C GLU A 382 7.38 -2.75 -12.88
N THR A 383 7.12 -3.59 -13.90
CA THR A 383 7.74 -4.93 -14.03
C THR A 383 9.26 -4.81 -14.11
N LEU A 384 9.78 -3.92 -14.97
CA LEU A 384 11.23 -3.68 -15.09
C LEU A 384 11.86 -3.26 -13.74
N LEU A 385 11.23 -2.33 -13.02
CA LEU A 385 11.76 -1.81 -11.75
C LEU A 385 11.71 -2.87 -10.65
N ILE A 386 10.57 -3.58 -10.48
CA ILE A 386 10.42 -4.59 -9.43
C ILE A 386 11.30 -5.81 -9.70
N ASP A 387 11.40 -6.30 -10.93
CA ASP A 387 12.27 -7.43 -11.26
C ASP A 387 13.75 -7.08 -11.09
N THR A 388 14.16 -5.87 -11.46
CA THR A 388 15.53 -5.38 -11.23
C THR A 388 15.83 -5.32 -9.72
N ALA A 389 14.94 -4.73 -8.91
CA ALA A 389 15.11 -4.70 -7.45
C ALA A 389 15.11 -6.12 -6.84
N MET A 390 14.21 -6.99 -7.28
CA MET A 390 14.11 -8.38 -6.84
C MET A 390 15.32 -9.22 -7.25
N SER A 391 16.03 -8.90 -8.33
CA SER A 391 17.27 -9.59 -8.72
C SER A 391 18.47 -9.22 -7.85
N ARG A 392 18.51 -8.00 -7.30
CA ARG A 392 19.57 -7.53 -6.39
C ARG A 392 19.32 -7.92 -4.94
N LEU A 393 18.09 -7.75 -4.46
CA LEU A 393 17.78 -7.80 -3.03
C LEU A 393 17.40 -9.20 -2.51
N ARG A 394 16.98 -10.12 -3.40
CA ARG A 394 16.46 -11.46 -3.02
C ARG A 394 17.51 -12.37 -2.41
N ASP A 395 18.72 -12.35 -2.97
CA ASP A 395 19.82 -13.24 -2.57
C ASP A 395 20.72 -12.62 -1.49
N ASN A 396 20.44 -11.36 -1.10
CA ASN A 396 21.12 -10.71 0.01
C ASN A 396 20.77 -11.45 1.33
N PRO A 397 21.77 -11.99 2.07
CA PRO A 397 21.52 -12.78 3.28
C PRO A 397 20.85 -11.97 4.39
N ASN A 398 20.98 -10.64 4.37
CA ASN A 398 20.48 -9.74 5.40
C ASN A 398 19.08 -9.22 5.07
N ILE A 399 18.48 -9.58 3.94
CA ILE A 399 17.16 -9.11 3.52
C ILE A 399 16.17 -10.28 3.51
N LYS A 400 14.99 -10.09 4.10
CA LYS A 400 13.81 -10.96 3.89
C LYS A 400 12.74 -10.13 3.19
N ILE A 401 12.47 -10.45 1.94
CA ILE A 401 11.35 -9.89 1.18
C ILE A 401 10.09 -10.71 1.53
N TYR A 402 8.95 -10.04 1.70
CA TYR A 402 7.68 -10.68 2.03
C TYR A 402 6.84 -11.02 0.78
N GLY A 403 5.99 -12.05 0.93
CA GLY A 403 5.19 -12.63 -0.15
C GLY A 403 5.97 -13.57 -1.06
N ALA A 404 5.27 -14.25 -1.97
CA ALA A 404 5.86 -15.14 -2.96
C ALA A 404 6.76 -14.35 -3.94
N THR A 405 8.02 -14.76 -4.05
CA THR A 405 9.07 -13.99 -4.75
C THR A 405 9.21 -14.32 -6.24
N THR A 406 8.35 -15.20 -6.76
CA THR A 406 8.38 -15.75 -8.13
C THR A 406 7.07 -15.48 -8.90
N VAL A 407 6.14 -14.71 -8.34
CA VAL A 407 4.82 -14.44 -8.92
C VAL A 407 4.69 -12.98 -9.36
N LYS A 408 3.78 -12.72 -10.31
CA LYS A 408 3.51 -11.35 -10.79
C LYS A 408 3.10 -10.44 -9.62
N ARG A 409 3.79 -9.30 -9.51
CA ARG A 409 3.52 -8.26 -8.52
C ARG A 409 3.62 -6.88 -9.17
N ILE A 410 2.81 -5.93 -8.70
CA ILE A 410 3.08 -4.50 -8.92
C ILE A 410 4.30 -4.08 -8.08
N ALA A 411 4.82 -2.87 -8.28
CA ALA A 411 6.14 -2.48 -7.79
C ALA A 411 6.20 -2.11 -6.28
N ILE A 412 5.54 -2.90 -5.43
CA ILE A 412 5.54 -2.80 -3.97
C ILE A 412 6.54 -3.79 -3.38
N LEU A 413 7.40 -3.31 -2.48
CA LEU A 413 8.41 -4.11 -1.80
C LEU A 413 8.30 -3.92 -0.27
N SER A 414 7.76 -4.92 0.41
CA SER A 414 7.84 -5.06 1.88
C SER A 414 9.00 -5.98 2.26
N PHE A 415 9.87 -5.53 3.16
CA PHE A 415 11.08 -6.25 3.56
C PHE A 415 11.51 -5.98 5.01
N SER A 416 12.17 -6.97 5.62
CA SER A 416 12.91 -6.83 6.89
C SER A 416 14.40 -6.94 6.64
N VAL A 417 15.17 -6.13 7.37
CA VAL A 417 16.64 -6.17 7.39
C VAL A 417 17.11 -6.94 8.63
N TYR A 418 18.15 -7.76 8.49
CA TYR A 418 18.80 -8.54 9.54
C TYR A 418 20.26 -8.10 9.70
N SER A 419 20.89 -8.52 10.79
CA SER A 419 22.28 -8.23 11.13
C SER A 419 23.23 -9.31 10.60
N THR A 420 24.48 -8.92 10.28
CA THR A 420 25.59 -9.84 9.97
C THR A 420 26.42 -10.27 11.18
N THR A 421 26.26 -9.66 12.35
CA THR A 421 27.35 -9.56 13.36
C THR A 421 27.23 -10.48 14.57
N LEU A 422 26.28 -11.42 14.58
CA LEU A 422 26.07 -12.35 15.70
C LEU A 422 25.78 -13.77 15.19
N ASP A 423 26.52 -14.74 15.72
CA ASP A 423 26.12 -16.15 15.71
C ASP A 423 24.77 -16.28 16.46
N PRO A 424 23.76 -16.99 15.94
CA PRO A 424 22.49 -17.23 16.63
C PRO A 424 22.64 -17.74 18.08
N ALA A 425 23.76 -18.36 18.43
CA ALA A 425 24.08 -18.75 19.80
C ALA A 425 24.15 -17.57 20.79
N GLU A 426 24.61 -16.38 20.37
CA GLU A 426 24.72 -15.22 21.26
C GLU A 426 23.36 -14.58 21.59
N ASP A 427 22.43 -14.48 20.62
CA ASP A 427 21.05 -14.03 20.87
C ASP A 427 20.38 -14.91 21.96
N LEU A 428 20.71 -16.21 22.03
CA LEU A 428 20.26 -17.11 23.11
C LEU A 428 21.00 -16.87 24.44
N TYR A 429 22.32 -16.67 24.39
CA TYR A 429 23.19 -16.55 25.57
C TYR A 429 22.89 -15.28 26.39
N PHE A 430 22.52 -14.19 25.72
CA PHE A 430 22.13 -12.94 26.39
C PHE A 430 20.71 -12.97 26.96
N GLY A 431 19.77 -13.73 26.37
CA GLY A 431 18.42 -13.92 26.91
C GLY A 431 18.40 -14.55 28.31
N LEU A 432 19.36 -15.43 28.62
CA LEU A 432 19.45 -16.15 29.90
C LEU A 432 20.01 -15.30 31.06
N LYS A 433 20.57 -14.11 30.81
CA LYS A 433 21.10 -13.22 31.88
C LYS A 433 20.09 -12.21 32.43
N GLY A 434 18.86 -12.17 31.90
CA GLY A 434 17.78 -11.28 32.35
C GLY A 434 17.18 -11.61 33.73
N GLY A 435 17.93 -12.25 34.64
CA GLY A 435 17.40 -12.68 35.94
C GLY A 435 18.47 -13.02 36.97
N ARG A 436 18.92 -12.00 37.72
CA ARG A 436 19.37 -12.10 39.13
C ARG A 436 19.64 -10.71 39.72
N GLY A 437 18.94 -10.40 40.82
CA GLY A 437 19.23 -9.24 41.65
C GLY A 437 20.47 -9.41 42.55
N ALA A 438 20.88 -8.30 43.15
CA ALA A 438 22.08 -8.06 43.96
C ALA A 438 22.45 -9.08 45.06
N GLY A 439 23.74 -9.13 45.40
CA GLY A 439 24.27 -9.76 46.64
C GLY A 439 25.71 -10.29 46.50
N SER A 440 26.63 -9.84 47.36
CA SER A 440 28.08 -10.17 47.40
C SER A 440 28.44 -10.90 48.72
N PRO A 441 29.72 -11.18 49.10
CA PRO A 441 30.96 -11.48 48.36
C PRO A 441 31.68 -12.78 48.87
N THR A 442 32.93 -13.02 48.40
CA THR A 442 34.03 -13.81 49.06
C THR A 442 33.87 -15.31 49.38
N LEU A 443 34.65 -16.18 48.70
CA LEU A 443 35.83 -16.88 49.26
C LEU A 443 36.52 -17.78 48.21
N ALA A 444 37.68 -18.35 48.54
CA ALA A 444 38.62 -18.99 47.62
C ALA A 444 38.60 -20.53 47.64
N ALA A 445 39.41 -21.12 46.75
CA ALA A 445 39.97 -22.48 46.73
C ALA A 445 39.20 -23.63 46.00
N GLU A 446 39.96 -24.22 45.06
CA GLU A 446 40.16 -25.66 44.79
C GLU A 446 39.02 -26.62 44.37
N ASP A 447 39.16 -27.05 43.11
CA ASP A 447 39.30 -28.45 42.64
C ASP A 447 38.10 -29.44 42.61
N ARG A 448 38.17 -30.33 41.60
CA ARG A 448 37.50 -31.64 41.43
C ARG A 448 35.98 -31.78 41.20
N THR A 449 35.69 -32.20 39.97
CA THR A 449 34.82 -33.33 39.56
C THR A 449 33.30 -33.34 39.86
N SER A 450 32.54 -33.31 38.75
CA SER A 450 31.28 -34.04 38.51
C SER A 450 31.26 -35.44 39.18
N PRO A 451 30.16 -35.91 39.82
CA PRO A 451 29.12 -36.58 39.01
C PRO A 451 27.65 -36.51 39.49
N LEU A 452 26.75 -36.74 38.53
CA LEU A 452 25.36 -37.21 38.73
C LEU A 452 25.29 -38.51 39.57
N ARG A 453 24.39 -38.58 40.58
CA ARG A 453 23.48 -39.74 40.80
C ARG A 453 22.52 -39.61 42.01
N LEU A 454 21.40 -40.34 41.91
CA LEU A 454 20.35 -40.62 42.93
C LEU A 454 19.52 -39.39 43.37
N PHE A 455 18.20 -39.47 43.63
CA PHE A 455 17.39 -40.59 44.17
C PHE A 455 16.07 -40.87 43.41
N MET A 456 15.48 -42.04 43.68
CA MET A 456 14.11 -42.45 43.29
C MET A 456 13.38 -43.05 44.53
N LYS A 457 12.03 -43.12 44.49
CA LYS A 457 11.04 -43.60 45.52
C LYS A 457 10.53 -42.53 46.51
N ALA A 458 9.26 -42.48 46.96
CA ALA A 458 7.98 -43.17 46.64
C ALA A 458 6.77 -42.39 47.29
N GLY A 459 5.47 -42.63 47.06
CA GLY A 459 4.75 -43.54 46.12
C GLY A 459 3.45 -44.20 46.68
N ARG A 460 2.28 -43.52 46.61
CA ARG A 460 0.89 -44.04 46.91
C ARG A 460 -0.11 -43.35 45.95
N ARG A 461 -0.95 -44.02 45.11
CA ARG A 461 -2.12 -44.94 45.32
C ARG A 461 -3.36 -44.20 45.89
N ASN A 462 -4.60 -44.29 45.38
CA ASN A 462 -5.24 -45.13 44.31
C ASN A 462 -6.64 -44.52 43.87
N PRO A 463 -7.62 -45.22 43.22
CA PRO A 463 -7.89 -45.27 41.76
C PRO A 463 -9.34 -44.88 41.30
N PHE A 464 -9.65 -44.95 39.99
CA PHE A 464 -10.91 -45.45 39.34
C PHE A 464 -10.70 -45.42 37.80
N ILE A 465 -10.42 -46.55 37.12
CA ILE A 465 -11.34 -47.36 36.26
C ILE A 465 -11.97 -46.55 35.11
N SER A 466 -11.93 -46.82 33.80
CA SER A 466 -11.40 -47.81 32.83
C SER A 466 -11.97 -47.36 31.43
N SER A 467 -11.63 -47.82 30.22
CA SER A 467 -11.00 -49.06 29.73
C SER A 467 -10.41 -48.90 28.31
N SER A 468 -9.38 -49.72 28.01
CA SER A 468 -8.97 -50.37 26.73
C SER A 468 -9.32 -49.78 25.33
N LYS A 469 -8.48 -49.86 24.28
CA LYS A 469 -7.48 -50.91 23.92
C LYS A 469 -6.22 -50.36 23.23
N THR A 470 -5.18 -51.19 23.21
CA THR A 470 -3.82 -50.93 22.68
C THR A 470 -3.48 -51.80 21.46
N HIS A 471 -2.63 -51.28 20.56
CA HIS A 471 -1.50 -51.91 19.82
C HIS A 471 -0.55 -50.71 19.55
N GLY A 472 0.73 -50.66 19.96
CA GLY A 472 1.85 -51.55 19.59
C GLY A 472 2.41 -51.12 18.23
N SER A 473 3.66 -50.71 18.02
CA SER A 473 4.85 -50.54 18.87
C SER A 473 5.94 -49.76 18.10
N GLY A 474 6.82 -48.99 18.75
CA GLY A 474 8.05 -48.49 18.11
C GLY A 474 8.46 -47.08 18.51
N SER A 475 9.51 -46.95 19.33
CA SER A 475 10.09 -45.67 19.74
C SER A 475 11.25 -45.25 18.83
N HIS A 476 11.05 -44.20 18.04
CA HIS A 476 12.15 -43.34 17.58
C HIS A 476 11.88 -41.91 18.07
N PRO A 477 12.89 -41.21 18.62
CA PRO A 477 12.76 -39.78 18.83
C PRO A 477 12.75 -39.11 17.46
N MET A 478 11.58 -38.65 17.02
CA MET A 478 11.49 -37.73 15.89
C MET A 478 12.28 -36.48 16.27
N LYS A 479 13.47 -36.33 15.70
CA LYS A 479 14.00 -34.99 15.42
C LYS A 479 12.99 -34.34 14.49
N GLU A 480 12.25 -33.35 14.98
CA GLU A 480 11.54 -32.45 14.10
C GLU A 480 12.57 -31.77 13.21
N PHE A 481 12.66 -32.24 11.96
CA PHE A 481 13.39 -31.54 10.93
C PHE A 481 12.64 -30.24 10.65
N LEU A 482 13.14 -29.15 11.25
CA LEU A 482 12.75 -27.80 10.87
C LEU A 482 12.88 -27.69 9.35
N SER A 483 11.84 -27.20 8.68
CA SER A 483 11.91 -27.02 7.23
C SER A 483 13.06 -26.07 6.88
N PRO A 484 13.71 -26.18 5.71
CA PRO A 484 14.84 -25.31 5.34
C PRO A 484 14.52 -23.80 5.40
N ARG A 485 13.24 -23.42 5.34
CA ARG A 485 12.76 -22.05 5.59
C ARG A 485 12.77 -21.67 7.07
N LYS A 486 12.34 -22.55 7.99
CA LYS A 486 12.45 -22.34 9.44
C LYS A 486 13.91 -22.35 9.90
N GLU A 487 14.73 -23.23 9.34
CA GLU A 487 16.17 -23.32 9.62
C GLU A 487 16.91 -22.04 9.18
N ARG A 488 16.67 -21.55 7.94
CA ARG A 488 17.17 -20.23 7.49
C ARG A 488 16.64 -19.05 8.30
N ALA A 489 15.45 -19.14 8.90
CA ALA A 489 14.93 -18.08 9.76
C ALA A 489 15.62 -18.07 11.13
N ALA A 490 15.85 -19.25 11.73
CA ALA A 490 16.61 -19.40 12.97
C ALA A 490 18.07 -18.90 12.83
N LEU A 491 18.67 -19.08 11.65
CA LEU A 491 20.03 -18.64 11.33
C LEU A 491 20.23 -17.12 11.22
N ARG A 492 19.17 -16.29 11.15
CA ARG A 492 19.28 -14.84 10.90
C ARG A 492 19.16 -13.96 12.16
N GLY A 493 18.82 -14.53 13.32
CA GLY A 493 18.53 -13.77 14.54
C GLY A 493 17.35 -12.80 14.39
N LYS A 494 17.22 -11.83 15.30
CA LYS A 494 16.15 -10.81 15.21
C LYS A 494 16.45 -9.76 14.10
N PRO A 495 15.44 -9.32 13.32
CA PRO A 495 15.59 -8.24 12.34
C PRO A 495 15.68 -6.85 13.00
N LEU A 496 16.16 -5.85 12.26
CA LEU A 496 15.99 -4.44 12.63
C LEU A 496 14.49 -4.06 12.61
N HIS A 497 14.09 -3.21 13.54
CA HIS A 497 12.71 -2.74 13.63
C HIS A 497 12.25 -2.00 12.36
N GLY A 498 11.04 -2.28 11.87
CA GLY A 498 10.54 -1.74 10.60
C GLY A 498 10.50 -0.20 10.54
N ARG A 499 10.09 0.47 11.64
CA ARG A 499 10.11 1.95 11.72
C ARG A 499 11.54 2.49 11.74
N PHE A 500 12.50 1.76 12.31
CA PHE A 500 13.91 2.16 12.35
C PHE A 500 14.54 2.13 10.95
N VAL A 501 14.31 1.05 10.19
CA VAL A 501 14.76 0.96 8.78
C VAL A 501 14.24 2.15 7.98
N THR A 502 12.95 2.49 8.08
CA THR A 502 12.41 3.67 7.39
C THR A 502 12.90 5.01 7.93
N LYS A 503 13.26 5.09 9.23
CA LYS A 503 13.87 6.28 9.83
C LYS A 503 15.28 6.51 9.28
N LEU A 504 16.06 5.45 9.08
CA LEU A 504 17.35 5.53 8.39
C LEU A 504 17.20 5.92 6.90
N MET A 505 16.22 5.36 6.19
CA MET A 505 15.92 5.74 4.80
C MET A 505 15.60 7.24 4.67
N ASN A 506 14.79 7.77 5.60
CA ASN A 506 14.47 9.19 5.67
C ASN A 506 15.68 10.06 6.03
N ASP A 507 16.36 9.74 7.13
CA ASP A 507 17.37 10.63 7.71
C ASP A 507 18.71 10.60 6.94
N LEU A 508 19.13 9.43 6.44
CA LEU A 508 20.40 9.30 5.70
C LEU A 508 20.26 9.67 4.22
N PHE A 509 19.09 9.47 3.61
CA PHE A 509 18.92 9.51 2.16
C PHE A 509 17.72 10.35 1.68
N GLY A 510 16.85 10.82 2.58
CA GLY A 510 15.64 11.56 2.23
C GLY A 510 14.50 10.70 1.67
N ILE A 511 14.64 9.37 1.72
CA ILE A 511 13.72 8.42 1.13
C ILE A 511 12.49 8.22 2.02
N GLN A 512 11.31 8.52 1.48
CA GLN A 512 10.03 8.41 2.19
C GLN A 512 9.42 7.02 2.00
N GLY A 513 9.76 6.08 2.88
CA GLY A 513 9.12 4.75 2.99
C GLY A 513 8.13 4.66 4.17
N ARG A 514 7.54 3.48 4.39
CA ARG A 514 6.59 3.24 5.50
C ARG A 514 6.95 2.02 6.35
N GLY A 515 7.04 2.21 7.67
CA GLY A 515 7.27 1.14 8.65
C GLY A 515 5.99 0.62 9.31
N GLY A 516 5.88 -0.70 9.50
CA GLY A 516 4.82 -1.37 10.26
C GLY A 516 3.99 -2.38 9.44
N CYS A 517 2.86 -2.84 10.00
CA CYS A 517 2.00 -3.90 9.42
C CYS A 517 1.05 -3.42 8.29
N SER A 518 1.23 -2.22 7.72
CA SER A 518 0.55 -1.73 6.50
C SER A 518 -0.99 -1.88 6.45
N CYS A 519 -1.68 -1.81 7.60
CA CYS A 519 -3.13 -2.00 7.72
C CYS A 519 -3.65 -3.36 7.19
N ALA A 520 -2.85 -4.42 7.35
CA ALA A 520 -3.20 -5.81 7.00
C ALA A 520 -2.69 -6.77 8.11
N ALA A 521 -3.05 -6.52 9.37
CA ALA A 521 -2.45 -7.20 10.53
C ALA A 521 -2.60 -8.74 10.53
N PRO A 522 -3.73 -9.36 10.14
CA PRO A 522 -3.82 -10.83 10.06
C PRO A 522 -2.83 -11.43 9.04
N TYR A 523 -2.65 -10.76 7.90
CA TYR A 523 -1.64 -11.15 6.91
C TYR A 523 -0.22 -10.90 7.43
N ALA A 524 -0.01 -9.82 8.17
CA ALA A 524 1.26 -9.55 8.85
C ALA A 524 1.63 -10.67 9.81
N HIS A 525 0.68 -11.15 10.62
CA HIS A 525 0.89 -12.27 11.54
C HIS A 525 1.32 -13.53 10.77
N SER A 526 0.60 -13.86 9.70
CA SER A 526 0.92 -14.98 8.80
C SER A 526 2.33 -14.88 8.17
N LEU A 527 2.73 -13.69 7.72
CA LEU A 527 4.03 -13.42 7.09
C LEU A 527 5.22 -13.41 8.09
N LEU A 528 4.94 -13.05 9.33
CA LEU A 528 5.91 -12.95 10.42
C LEU A 528 6.02 -14.25 11.24
N GLY A 529 5.05 -15.16 11.13
CA GLY A 529 4.98 -16.38 11.93
C GLY A 529 4.49 -16.13 13.36
N ILE A 530 3.60 -15.14 13.52
CA ILE A 530 2.94 -14.83 14.80
C ILE A 530 1.65 -15.65 14.87
N ASP A 531 1.56 -16.52 15.86
CA ASP A 531 0.35 -17.27 16.19
C ASP A 531 -0.59 -16.45 17.10
N ASP A 532 -1.74 -17.03 17.45
CA ASP A 532 -2.73 -16.37 18.29
C ASP A 532 -2.25 -16.12 19.73
N GLU A 533 -1.38 -16.97 20.28
CA GLU A 533 -0.84 -16.80 21.64
C GLU A 533 0.12 -15.61 21.71
N LEU A 534 1.05 -15.50 20.76
CA LEU A 534 1.95 -14.35 20.63
C LEU A 534 1.19 -13.08 20.25
N SER A 535 0.18 -13.17 19.38
CA SER A 535 -0.73 -12.06 19.02
C SER A 535 -1.47 -11.50 20.23
N LEU A 536 -2.04 -12.37 21.09
CA LEU A 536 -2.71 -11.96 22.33
C LEU A 536 -1.73 -11.38 23.35
N SER A 537 -0.53 -11.94 23.46
CA SER A 537 0.52 -11.43 24.35
C SER A 537 1.03 -10.04 23.93
N ILE A 538 1.19 -9.81 22.62
CA ILE A 538 1.46 -8.48 22.03
C ILE A 538 0.34 -7.50 22.34
N ARG A 539 -0.93 -7.90 22.18
CA ARG A 539 -2.11 -7.09 22.55
C ARG A 539 -2.07 -6.70 24.03
N ASP A 540 -1.77 -7.64 24.93
CA ASP A 540 -1.76 -7.37 26.36
C ASP A 540 -0.62 -6.46 26.79
N ALA A 541 0.55 -6.55 26.13
CA ALA A 541 1.62 -5.57 26.30
C ALA A 541 1.21 -4.17 25.79
N MET A 542 0.55 -4.08 24.62
CA MET A 542 0.00 -2.81 24.12
C MET A 542 -1.03 -2.20 25.07
N MET A 543 -1.91 -3.02 25.68
CA MET A 543 -2.89 -2.56 26.67
C MET A 543 -2.25 -2.04 27.97
N LYS A 544 -1.02 -2.47 28.28
CA LYS A 544 -0.19 -1.94 29.38
C LYS A 544 0.60 -0.68 29.02
N GLY A 545 0.42 -0.15 27.80
CA GLY A 545 1.11 1.05 27.31
C GLY A 545 2.36 0.78 26.46
N TRP A 546 2.78 -0.48 26.30
CA TRP A 546 3.96 -0.84 25.49
C TRP A 546 3.63 -0.91 23.99
N GLY A 547 3.17 0.21 23.40
CA GLY A 547 2.78 0.25 21.99
C GLY A 547 3.94 0.04 21.02
N GLY A 548 5.20 0.19 21.47
CA GLY A 548 6.40 -0.03 20.66
C GLY A 548 6.68 -1.50 20.32
N VAL A 549 6.08 -2.48 21.02
CA VAL A 549 6.27 -3.92 20.70
C VAL A 549 5.64 -4.35 19.37
N LYS A 550 4.87 -3.46 18.73
CA LYS A 550 4.17 -3.74 17.47
C LYS A 550 5.14 -4.22 16.40
N PRO A 551 4.93 -5.42 15.82
CA PRO A 551 5.82 -5.95 14.80
C PRO A 551 5.62 -5.23 13.45
N GLY A 552 6.48 -5.54 12.49
CA GLY A 552 6.32 -5.08 11.11
C GLY A 552 7.61 -5.11 10.30
N TRP A 553 7.56 -4.45 9.15
CA TRP A 553 8.62 -4.38 8.15
C TRP A 553 8.80 -2.94 7.66
N ALA A 554 9.79 -2.70 6.81
CA ALA A 554 9.85 -1.51 5.97
C ALA A 554 9.16 -1.81 4.64
N ARG A 555 8.42 -0.84 4.10
CA ARG A 555 7.80 -0.91 2.77
C ARG A 555 8.21 0.29 1.93
N VAL A 556 8.57 0.02 0.68
CA VAL A 556 8.71 1.01 -0.39
C VAL A 556 7.90 0.58 -1.61
N SER A 557 7.80 1.49 -2.57
CA SER A 557 7.19 1.28 -3.88
C SER A 557 7.99 2.05 -4.94
N PHE A 558 8.21 1.42 -6.09
CA PHE A 558 8.93 2.04 -7.21
C PHE A 558 7.91 2.64 -8.17
N ALA A 559 7.92 3.96 -8.38
CA ALA A 559 6.98 4.57 -9.31
C ALA A 559 7.39 4.25 -10.76
N TYR A 560 6.41 3.96 -11.62
CA TYR A 560 6.64 3.75 -13.06
C TYR A 560 7.32 4.95 -13.76
N TYR A 561 7.27 6.12 -13.13
CA TYR A 561 7.90 7.36 -13.58
C TYR A 561 9.20 7.71 -12.86
N SER A 562 9.68 6.94 -11.85
CA SER A 562 11.00 7.18 -11.26
C SER A 562 12.09 7.20 -12.33
N THR A 563 13.11 8.03 -12.15
CA THR A 563 14.29 7.98 -13.03
C THR A 563 15.15 6.74 -12.72
N THR A 564 16.09 6.41 -13.62
CA THR A 564 17.02 5.31 -13.38
C THR A 564 17.90 5.61 -12.16
N GLU A 565 18.29 6.86 -11.99
CA GLU A 565 19.15 7.36 -10.91
C GLU A 565 18.41 7.32 -9.56
N GLU A 566 17.14 7.76 -9.52
CA GLU A 566 16.28 7.65 -8.33
C GLU A 566 16.07 6.18 -7.91
N PHE A 567 15.82 5.30 -8.88
CA PHE A 567 15.63 3.87 -8.63
C PHE A 567 16.93 3.21 -8.12
N GLU A 568 18.05 3.45 -8.78
CA GLU A 568 19.36 2.93 -8.38
C GLU A 568 19.75 3.42 -6.97
N PHE A 569 19.50 4.69 -6.65
CA PHE A 569 19.74 5.26 -5.32
C PHE A 569 18.83 4.65 -4.24
N LEU A 570 17.55 4.42 -4.56
CA LEU A 570 16.60 3.76 -3.66
C LEU A 570 17.02 2.32 -3.34
N VAL A 571 17.44 1.55 -4.34
CA VAL A 571 17.94 0.17 -4.12
C VAL A 571 19.28 0.19 -3.38
N ALA A 572 20.19 1.12 -3.71
CA ALA A 572 21.46 1.31 -3.00
C ALA A 572 21.27 1.62 -1.52
N ALA A 573 20.30 2.46 -1.16
CA ALA A 573 19.97 2.78 0.23
C ALA A 573 19.46 1.55 1.01
N ILE A 574 18.71 0.65 0.36
CA ILE A 574 18.26 -0.61 0.97
C ILE A 574 19.44 -1.55 1.21
N GLU A 575 20.34 -1.70 0.23
CA GLU A 575 21.57 -2.49 0.34
C GLU A 575 22.49 -1.92 1.44
N PHE A 576 22.64 -0.60 1.51
CA PHE A 576 23.38 0.10 2.55
C PHE A 576 22.84 -0.22 3.95
N ILE A 577 21.53 -0.10 4.17
CA ILE A 577 20.91 -0.41 5.48
C ILE A 577 21.05 -1.90 5.78
N ALA A 578 20.97 -2.77 4.77
CA ALA A 578 21.22 -4.20 4.93
C ALA A 578 22.68 -4.54 5.32
N GLN A 579 23.66 -3.69 4.99
CA GLN A 579 25.08 -3.88 5.34
C GLN A 579 25.45 -3.18 6.66
N TYR A 580 24.94 -1.98 6.91
CA TYR A 580 25.42 -1.07 7.96
C TYR A 580 24.36 -0.65 8.98
N GLY A 581 23.06 -0.87 8.72
CA GLY A 581 21.96 -0.26 9.48
C GLY A 581 21.99 -0.54 10.99
N GLN A 582 22.47 -1.70 11.42
CA GLN A 582 22.63 -2.03 12.84
C GLN A 582 23.57 -1.07 13.58
N ARG A 583 24.63 -0.56 12.92
CA ARG A 583 25.61 0.36 13.53
C ARG A 583 24.96 1.67 13.96
N PHE A 584 23.87 2.06 13.31
CA PHE A 584 23.13 3.27 13.65
C PHE A 584 22.22 3.11 14.87
N LEU A 585 21.97 1.91 15.39
CA LEU A 585 21.10 1.73 16.57
C LEU A 585 21.57 2.57 17.76
N GLN A 586 22.89 2.67 17.98
CA GLN A 586 23.48 3.49 19.04
C GLN A 586 23.25 5.00 18.89
N VAL A 587 22.96 5.46 17.67
CA VAL A 587 22.78 6.88 17.30
C VAL A 587 21.32 7.34 17.51
N TYR A 588 20.43 6.41 17.86
CA TYR A 588 19.01 6.69 18.08
C TYR A 588 18.51 6.15 19.43
N ASP A 589 17.50 6.81 19.98
CA ASP A 589 16.69 6.32 21.09
C ASP A 589 15.39 5.71 20.57
N PHE A 590 14.95 4.63 21.25
CA PHE A 590 13.69 3.96 20.98
C PHE A 590 12.67 4.27 22.06
N ASP A 591 11.50 4.73 21.65
CA ASP A 591 10.35 4.90 22.53
C ASP A 591 9.52 3.61 22.60
N TRP A 592 9.56 2.96 23.77
CA TRP A 592 8.82 1.73 24.05
C TRP A 592 7.29 1.89 24.05
N GLN A 593 6.77 3.11 24.19
CA GLN A 593 5.33 3.38 24.18
C GLN A 593 4.79 3.60 22.76
N THR A 594 5.53 4.32 21.91
CA THR A 594 5.08 4.67 20.55
C THR A 594 5.66 3.77 19.46
N GLY A 595 6.86 3.23 19.67
CA GLY A 595 7.67 2.55 18.66
C GLY A 595 8.54 3.50 17.83
N ASP A 596 8.66 4.77 18.23
CA ASP A 596 9.39 5.78 17.47
C ASP A 596 10.89 5.80 17.75
N TRP A 597 11.63 6.38 16.80
CA TRP A 597 13.08 6.40 16.74
C TRP A 597 13.57 7.83 16.59
N THR A 598 14.22 8.35 17.62
CA THR A 598 14.66 9.75 17.72
C THR A 598 16.19 9.81 17.71
N PHE A 599 16.77 10.74 16.95
CA PHE A 599 18.22 10.89 16.86
C PHE A 599 18.82 11.41 18.18
N ARG A 600 19.96 10.85 18.59
CA ARG A 600 20.67 11.22 19.82
C ARG A 600 21.62 12.38 19.56
N GLU A 601 21.28 13.54 20.12
CA GLU A 601 21.97 14.81 19.87
C GLU A 601 23.48 14.81 20.17
N GLU A 602 23.95 13.96 21.08
CA GLU A 602 25.37 13.75 21.37
C GLU A 602 26.20 13.35 20.13
N TYR A 603 25.60 12.66 19.16
CA TYR A 603 26.28 12.28 17.91
C TYR A 603 26.32 13.40 16.87
N ARG A 604 25.56 14.50 17.02
CA ARG A 604 25.47 15.58 16.01
C ARG A 604 26.86 16.12 15.62
N LYS A 605 27.78 16.22 16.58
CA LYS A 605 29.16 16.66 16.33
C LYS A 605 29.92 15.69 15.43
N LEU A 606 29.87 14.39 15.71
CA LEU A 606 30.51 13.34 14.89
C LEU A 606 29.99 13.40 13.44
N ILE A 607 28.68 13.55 13.27
CA ILE A 607 28.04 13.62 11.96
C ILE A 607 28.51 14.86 11.19
N HIS A 608 28.46 16.04 11.81
CA HIS A 608 28.89 17.30 11.20
C HIS A 608 30.38 17.31 10.84
N ASP A 609 31.25 16.80 11.71
CA ASP A 609 32.69 16.73 11.44
C ASP A 609 32.99 15.74 10.29
N THR A 610 32.23 14.64 10.19
CA THR A 610 32.32 13.70 9.06
C THR A 610 31.80 14.32 7.75
N GLU A 611 30.67 15.02 7.78
CA GLU A 611 30.09 15.74 6.64
C GLU A 611 31.08 16.75 6.07
N ARG A 612 31.75 17.54 6.93
CA ARG A 612 32.81 18.47 6.52
C ARG A 612 34.00 17.78 5.85
N ILE A 613 34.40 16.60 6.33
CA ILE A 613 35.52 15.83 5.73
C ILE A 613 35.13 15.29 4.35
N VAL A 614 33.93 14.72 4.21
CA VAL A 614 33.45 14.15 2.94
C VAL A 614 33.22 15.25 1.91
N LEU A 615 32.45 16.28 2.24
CA LEU A 615 32.19 17.41 1.33
C LEU A 615 33.47 18.20 1.01
N GLY A 616 34.41 18.30 1.96
CA GLY A 616 35.72 18.94 1.74
C GLY A 616 36.66 18.17 0.79
N ARG A 617 36.45 16.86 0.61
CA ARG A 617 37.16 16.03 -0.37
C ARG A 617 36.54 16.11 -1.77
N VAL A 618 35.23 16.34 -1.88
CA VAL A 618 34.50 16.45 -3.15
C VAL A 618 34.59 17.88 -3.71
N LYS A 619 35.74 18.22 -4.31
CA LYS A 619 35.89 19.50 -5.03
C LYS A 619 35.12 19.48 -6.36
N GLN A 620 34.13 20.37 -6.46
CA GLN A 620 33.57 20.96 -7.68
C GLN A 620 33.24 20.03 -8.86
N HIS A 621 31.96 19.67 -9.01
CA HIS A 621 31.19 19.98 -10.22
C HIS A 621 29.69 19.94 -9.90
N TRP A 622 29.06 21.11 -9.81
CA TRP A 622 27.61 21.25 -9.62
C TRP A 622 26.97 21.67 -10.96
N TRP A 623 26.18 20.77 -11.52
CA TRP A 623 25.25 20.95 -12.64
C TRP A 623 25.79 21.47 -13.99
N SER A 624 25.79 20.58 -14.98
CA SER A 624 25.56 20.87 -16.40
C SER A 624 24.74 19.72 -16.99
N GLY A 625 23.65 20.02 -17.69
CA GLY A 625 22.69 19.00 -18.14
C GLY A 625 23.12 18.19 -19.37
N THR A 626 22.18 17.33 -19.83
CA THR A 626 22.16 16.55 -21.09
C THR A 626 23.31 15.58 -21.34
N ASP A 627 23.11 14.27 -21.13
CA ASP A 627 22.76 13.32 -22.22
C ASP A 627 22.69 11.83 -21.78
N ALA A 628 22.27 10.98 -22.74
CA ALA A 628 21.83 9.59 -22.65
C ALA A 628 22.68 8.57 -21.85
N PRO A 629 22.06 7.48 -21.33
CA PRO A 629 22.78 6.44 -20.60
C PRO A 629 23.71 5.61 -21.50
N PRO A 630 24.95 5.31 -21.06
CA PRO A 630 25.86 4.45 -21.82
C PRO A 630 25.41 2.98 -21.77
N SER A 631 25.48 2.32 -22.92
CA SER A 631 25.19 0.90 -23.09
C SER A 631 26.33 0.01 -22.61
N SER A 632 26.14 -0.75 -21.53
CA SER A 632 26.69 -2.12 -21.37
C SER A 632 26.26 -2.78 -20.05
N PHE A 633 25.49 -3.86 -20.14
CA PHE A 633 25.22 -4.76 -19.02
C PHE A 633 26.23 -5.91 -19.01
N ALA A 634 27.15 -5.97 -18.05
CA ALA A 634 27.91 -7.21 -17.77
C ALA A 634 28.67 -7.23 -16.42
N ARG A 635 28.26 -8.21 -15.57
CA ARG A 635 29.09 -8.99 -14.60
C ARG A 635 29.60 -8.34 -13.30
N GLY A 636 29.40 -9.11 -12.21
CA GLY A 636 30.40 -9.28 -11.14
C GLY A 636 30.00 -8.69 -9.77
N PRO A 637 29.80 -9.52 -8.72
CA PRO A 637 29.73 -9.01 -7.36
C PRO A 637 31.14 -8.76 -6.82
N HIS A 638 31.43 -7.52 -6.40
CA HIS A 638 32.28 -7.11 -5.26
C HIS A 638 32.50 -5.60 -5.38
N SER A 639 32.41 -4.88 -4.25
CA SER A 639 32.36 -3.40 -4.17
C SER A 639 31.10 -2.76 -4.79
N THR A 640 30.19 -2.31 -3.92
CA THR A 640 29.09 -1.39 -4.26
C THR A 640 29.59 -0.10 -4.91
N GLN A 641 30.79 0.36 -4.49
CA GLN A 641 31.39 1.62 -4.90
C GLN A 641 31.79 1.64 -6.39
N ALA A 642 32.37 0.55 -6.91
CA ALA A 642 32.85 0.49 -8.30
C ALA A 642 31.73 0.34 -9.34
N ALA A 643 30.57 -0.21 -8.94
CA ALA A 643 29.42 -0.44 -9.83
C ALA A 643 28.48 0.77 -9.98
N MET A 644 28.61 1.79 -9.12
CA MET A 644 27.69 2.95 -9.04
C MET A 644 28.24 4.24 -9.66
N THR A 645 29.56 4.35 -9.87
CA THR A 645 30.25 5.58 -10.30
C THR A 645 29.93 6.09 -11.71
N GLY A 646 29.06 5.39 -12.46
CA GLY A 646 28.50 5.85 -13.74
C GLY A 646 26.97 5.83 -13.81
N LYS A 647 26.27 5.59 -12.69
CA LYS A 647 24.80 5.38 -12.64
C LYS A 647 24.01 6.42 -11.83
N LEU A 648 24.70 7.23 -11.03
CA LEU A 648 24.08 8.18 -10.10
C LEU A 648 24.56 9.60 -10.37
N ASN A 649 23.67 10.57 -10.20
CA ASN A 649 24.04 11.98 -10.10
C ASN A 649 25.07 12.16 -8.95
N PRO A 650 26.14 12.94 -9.12
CA PRO A 650 27.12 13.23 -8.07
C PRO A 650 26.52 13.62 -6.71
N SER A 651 25.37 14.31 -6.68
CA SER A 651 24.67 14.64 -5.43
C SER A 651 24.18 13.39 -4.68
N LEU A 652 23.49 12.48 -5.36
CA LEU A 652 22.98 11.23 -4.78
C LEU A 652 24.12 10.31 -4.32
N LEU A 653 25.20 10.22 -5.10
CA LEU A 653 26.39 9.45 -4.72
C LEU A 653 27.03 10.00 -3.44
N SER A 654 27.04 11.32 -3.24
CA SER A 654 27.62 11.95 -2.04
C SER A 654 26.88 11.57 -0.75
N TYR A 655 25.56 11.35 -0.80
CA TYR A 655 24.79 10.90 0.38
C TYR A 655 25.15 9.46 0.77
N LEU A 656 25.38 8.57 -0.20
CA LEU A 656 25.87 7.21 0.05
C LEU A 656 27.28 7.23 0.66
N GLN A 657 28.19 8.03 0.09
CA GLN A 657 29.57 8.17 0.60
C GLN A 657 29.62 8.75 2.01
N LEU A 658 28.75 9.72 2.33
CA LEU A 658 28.62 10.28 3.66
C LEU A 658 28.08 9.23 4.66
N ALA A 659 27.02 8.51 4.28
CA ALA A 659 26.44 7.47 5.12
C ALA A 659 27.45 6.34 5.41
N GLU A 660 28.25 5.93 4.41
CA GLU A 660 29.32 4.94 4.56
C GLU A 660 30.45 5.43 5.47
N SER A 661 30.95 6.66 5.26
CA SER A 661 31.96 7.27 6.12
C SER A 661 31.51 7.35 7.59
N ILE A 662 30.22 7.62 7.82
CA ILE A 662 29.63 7.61 9.17
C ILE A 662 29.56 6.17 9.70
N ALA A 663 29.06 5.22 8.92
CA ALA A 663 28.94 3.82 9.34
C ALA A 663 30.29 3.19 9.71
N GLU A 664 31.36 3.54 9.01
CA GLU A 664 32.74 3.12 9.32
C GLU A 664 33.27 3.75 10.62
N SER A 665 32.87 4.99 10.93
CA SER A 665 33.21 5.67 12.19
C SER A 665 32.47 5.12 13.42
N LEU A 666 31.36 4.40 13.19
CA LEU A 666 30.53 3.83 14.25
C LEU A 666 30.95 2.39 14.62
N PRO A 667 30.97 2.03 15.92
CA PRO A 667 31.16 0.66 16.39
C PRO A 667 30.31 -0.37 15.63
N GLY A 668 30.91 -1.52 15.33
CA GLY A 668 30.27 -2.60 14.57
C GLY A 668 29.13 -3.31 15.31
N GLN A 669 29.21 -3.37 16.64
CA GLN A 669 28.12 -3.82 17.51
C GLN A 669 27.59 -2.62 18.32
N PRO A 670 26.26 -2.41 18.38
CA PRO A 670 25.66 -1.38 19.21
C PRO A 670 25.67 -1.79 20.69
N PRO A 671 25.55 -0.82 21.64
CA PRO A 671 25.45 -1.12 23.06
C PRO A 671 24.14 -1.88 23.37
N ILE A 672 24.18 -2.76 24.37
CA ILE A 672 23.00 -3.46 24.88
C ILE A 672 22.06 -2.44 25.53
N ARG A 673 20.80 -2.37 25.08
CA ARG A 673 19.75 -1.63 25.78
C ARG A 673 19.13 -2.45 26.90
N GLN A 674 18.73 -1.77 27.97
CA GLN A 674 17.85 -2.34 28.97
C GLN A 674 16.39 -2.30 28.47
N ILE A 675 15.70 -3.42 28.63
CA ILE A 675 14.25 -3.53 28.39
C ILE A 675 13.54 -3.02 29.65
N PRO A 676 12.47 -2.21 29.54
CA PRO A 676 11.73 -1.71 30.70
C PRO A 676 11.22 -2.83 31.60
N GLU A 677 11.23 -2.59 32.91
CA GLU A 677 10.70 -3.52 33.89
C GLU A 677 9.20 -3.78 33.65
N GLY A 678 8.80 -5.05 33.64
CA GLY A 678 7.42 -5.47 33.34
C GLY A 678 7.09 -5.66 31.85
N LEU A 679 8.05 -5.45 30.93
CA LEU A 679 7.93 -5.87 29.52
C LEU A 679 8.67 -7.19 29.29
N ASP A 680 7.97 -8.20 28.78
CA ASP A 680 8.55 -9.50 28.42
C ASP A 680 9.46 -9.39 27.16
N PRO A 681 10.77 -9.71 27.26
CA PRO A 681 11.69 -9.69 26.12
C PRO A 681 11.32 -10.61 24.95
N ASN A 682 10.50 -11.64 25.19
CA ASN A 682 10.07 -12.58 24.15
C ASN A 682 9.10 -11.94 23.15
N LEU A 683 8.39 -10.87 23.54
CA LEU A 683 7.48 -10.12 22.67
C LEU A 683 8.21 -9.25 21.65
N LEU A 684 9.52 -9.03 21.82
CA LEU A 684 10.33 -8.25 20.89
C LEU A 684 10.73 -9.10 19.68
N THR A 685 9.94 -9.03 18.61
CA THR A 685 10.20 -9.72 17.34
C THR A 685 11.30 -9.06 16.48
N PHE A 686 12.05 -8.11 17.05
CA PHE A 686 13.05 -7.27 16.39
C PHE A 686 14.15 -6.82 17.37
N ARG A 687 15.23 -6.25 16.85
CA ARG A 687 16.34 -5.61 17.59
C ARG A 687 16.03 -4.15 17.90
N VAL A 688 16.50 -3.70 19.06
CA VAL A 688 16.35 -2.34 19.61
C VAL A 688 17.70 -1.84 20.11
#